data_AF-A0A1V8ND40-F1
#
_entry.id   AF-A0A1V8ND40-F1
#
_cell.length_a   1.000
_cell.length_b   1.000
_cell.length_c   1.000
_cell.angle_alpha   90.00
_cell.angle_beta   90.00
_cell.angle_gamma   90.00
#
_symmetry.space_group_name_H-M   'P 1'
#
loop_
_entity.id
_entity.type
_entity.pdbx_description
1 polymer ?
#
loop_
_entity_poly.entity_id
_entity_poly.type
_entity_poly.pdbx_seq_one_letter_code
_entity_poly.pdbx_strand_id
1 'polypeptide(L)'
;MLINASKKTELRIALIENNELCDLGIERNDYKIKKSNIYKGKITRIEPSLEAVFVSYGMEKNGFLPFKEMNEEYLKKNKANKKYNFCKEFLIGKEIIIQINKEERSKKGASLTTYISLAGNYLVLLPNTTGSNGISRKIEGERRNKIKEIISNMYIPENMSIIIRTAGAEKTEKELQIDLNFLLNIWKKIQNSAKKKSAPCLIYKDSNIVIRTFRDYLISDIKEIIIDDYMVLNLAKNYICSLGKFEYAKKIKFYKGKIPIFEKYKIETQIESIFQREIRLPSGGSIFIDSTEALTAIDINSSKYTSACDIEETALNTNLEATYEIAKQIRLRDLGGLIVIDFIDMNIIDHQKEVENSFKKFIQKDRARIQIGKISKFGLLELSRQRLNYSLKVSSIHICPFCIGTGTFNSTNSFYISMLRTIKELCIRKSTNYIEIVVPTIIAKYLLRKKRNSLLSIKKNFFDIKIKTFSKKKTKIPNYEILEIKKNKNTKDFFLHHISKSFLKKICYLKKIFVFFISFLYKKVLYSIKIAKNKIFCLVKNKKKKKYSIYKKKKNFFLNHRKNRNNISFNKNKKIIKNKIIFDKYENEINFKKNKTFEYYTLSSIKNIINFKNSEIFYLAKNTEIQRNIYYLHRKKYSYSISKKNKKI
;
A
#
# COMPACT_ATOMS: atom_id res chain seq x y z
N MET A 1 12.89 -2.58 28.15
CA MET A 1 12.24 -2.26 26.86
C MET A 1 13.27 -1.70 25.90
N LEU A 2 13.31 -2.20 24.67
CA LEU A 2 14.23 -1.74 23.63
C LEU A 2 13.45 -1.12 22.47
N ILE A 3 13.88 0.05 22.00
CA ILE A 3 13.31 0.73 20.84
C ILE A 3 14.41 0.89 19.79
N ASN A 4 14.20 0.29 18.62
CA ASN A 4 15.06 0.38 17.45
C ASN A 4 14.37 1.25 16.39
N ALA A 5 14.91 2.44 16.21
CA ALA A 5 14.46 3.47 15.29
C ALA A 5 15.59 3.98 14.38
N SER A 6 16.78 3.37 14.43
CA SER A 6 17.91 3.73 13.56
C SER A 6 17.56 3.67 12.07
N LYS A 7 16.71 2.71 11.67
CA LYS A 7 16.23 2.57 10.29
C LYS A 7 14.97 3.41 10.08
N LYS A 8 15.01 4.41 9.21
CA LYS A 8 13.83 5.24 8.90
C LYS A 8 12.64 4.47 8.30
N THR A 9 12.87 3.29 7.75
CA THR A 9 11.83 2.47 7.08
C THR A 9 10.94 1.73 8.07
N GLU A 10 11.48 1.33 9.22
CA GLU A 10 10.81 0.50 10.21
C GLU A 10 11.19 0.94 11.63
N LEU A 11 10.19 1.13 12.48
CA LEU A 11 10.36 1.35 13.90
C LEU A 11 9.95 0.07 14.63
N ARG A 12 10.85 -0.50 15.41
CA ARG A 12 10.65 -1.77 16.10
C ARG A 12 10.78 -1.56 17.61
N ILE A 13 9.88 -2.15 18.39
CA ILE A 13 9.89 -2.08 19.85
C ILE A 13 9.79 -3.50 20.39
N ALA A 14 10.73 -3.87 21.25
CA ALA A 14 10.79 -5.17 21.88
C ALA A 14 10.69 -5.04 23.41
N LEU A 15 9.87 -5.90 24.00
CA LEU A 15 9.84 -6.11 25.44
C LEU A 15 10.57 -7.40 25.75
N ILE A 16 11.48 -7.30 26.72
CA ILE A 16 12.38 -8.37 27.07
C ILE A 16 12.30 -8.60 28.57
N GLU A 17 12.20 -9.86 28.94
CA GLU A 17 12.31 -10.36 30.30
C GLU A 17 13.37 -11.46 30.27
N ASN A 18 14.42 -11.37 31.11
CA ASN A 18 15.48 -12.38 31.19
C ASN A 18 16.12 -12.78 29.83
N ASN A 19 16.34 -11.82 28.92
CA ASN A 19 16.81 -12.01 27.54
C ASN A 19 15.85 -12.76 26.59
N GLU A 20 14.62 -13.00 27.01
CA GLU A 20 13.56 -13.51 26.15
C GLU A 20 12.64 -12.42 25.63
N LEU A 21 12.28 -12.51 24.36
CA LEU A 21 11.31 -11.61 23.73
C LEU A 21 9.89 -11.95 24.20
N CYS A 22 9.30 -11.06 25.00
CA CYS A 22 7.93 -11.19 25.49
C CYS A 22 6.89 -10.63 24.52
N ASP A 23 7.22 -9.50 23.90
CA ASP A 23 6.33 -8.78 23.00
C ASP A 23 7.10 -7.99 21.94
N LEU A 24 6.48 -7.80 20.78
CA LEU A 24 7.08 -7.14 19.62
C LEU A 24 6.07 -6.23 18.91
N GLY A 25 6.43 -4.96 18.79
CA GLY A 25 5.74 -3.99 17.95
C GLY A 25 6.58 -3.60 16.75
N ILE A 26 6.02 -3.67 15.54
CA ILE A 26 6.67 -3.18 14.31
C ILE A 26 5.74 -2.18 13.63
N GLU A 27 6.22 -0.95 13.41
CA GLU A 27 5.56 0.04 12.56
C GLU A 27 6.42 0.31 11.32
N ARG A 28 5.81 0.21 10.14
CA ARG A 28 6.45 0.50 8.85
C ARG A 28 5.86 1.75 8.23
N ASN A 29 6.66 2.47 7.45
CA ASN A 29 6.16 3.67 6.76
C ASN A 29 5.07 3.37 5.73
N ASP A 30 5.16 2.21 5.06
CA ASP A 30 4.25 1.79 4.00
C ASP A 30 2.89 1.36 4.54
N TYR A 31 2.85 0.86 5.77
CA TYR A 31 1.64 0.40 6.43
C TYR A 31 1.49 1.05 7.80
N LYS A 32 0.76 2.16 7.84
CA LYS A 32 0.42 2.85 9.09
C LYS A 32 -0.93 2.37 9.59
N ILE A 33 -0.96 1.95 10.86
CA ILE A 33 -2.19 1.57 11.56
C ILE A 33 -3.09 2.81 11.64
N LYS A 34 -4.34 2.66 11.16
CA LYS A 34 -5.38 3.70 11.13
C LYS A 34 -6.42 3.49 12.23
N LYS A 35 -6.42 2.35 12.92
CA LYS A 35 -7.30 2.08 14.06
C LYS A 35 -7.23 3.21 15.08
N SER A 36 -8.39 3.58 15.63
CA SER A 36 -8.56 4.66 16.61
C SER A 36 -8.31 6.08 16.10
N ASN A 37 -7.93 6.27 14.83
CA ASN A 37 -7.90 7.60 14.22
C ASN A 37 -9.31 8.18 14.17
N ILE A 38 -9.39 9.51 14.34
CA ILE A 38 -10.64 10.27 14.33
C ILE A 38 -10.66 11.18 13.10
N TYR A 39 -11.74 11.09 12.35
CA TYR A 39 -11.96 11.84 11.13
C TYR A 39 -13.24 12.66 11.24
N LYS A 40 -13.29 13.75 10.48
CA LYS A 40 -14.54 14.38 10.09
C LYS A 40 -14.96 13.75 8.77
N GLY A 41 -16.11 13.09 8.76
CA GLY A 41 -16.64 12.42 7.59
C GLY A 41 -17.96 13.05 7.14
N LYS A 42 -18.34 12.78 5.89
CA LYS A 42 -19.62 13.17 5.29
C LYS A 42 -20.42 11.92 4.98
N ILE A 43 -21.68 11.87 5.40
CA ILE A 43 -22.56 10.75 5.08
C ILE A 43 -22.83 10.73 3.58
N THR A 44 -22.53 9.62 2.92
CA THR A 44 -22.73 9.46 1.46
C THR A 44 -24.06 8.81 1.12
N ARG A 45 -24.44 7.75 1.83
CA ARG A 45 -25.68 7.01 1.61
C ARG A 45 -26.09 6.27 2.87
N ILE A 46 -27.37 5.92 2.95
CA ILE A 46 -27.98 5.20 4.06
C ILE A 46 -28.47 3.86 3.51
N GLU A 47 -28.17 2.76 4.21
CA GLU A 47 -28.61 1.40 3.85
C GLU A 47 -29.48 0.83 4.98
N PRO A 48 -30.82 0.98 4.91
CA PRO A 48 -31.73 0.49 5.94
C PRO A 48 -31.66 -1.02 6.16
N SER A 49 -31.46 -1.79 5.09
CA SER A 49 -31.34 -3.26 5.16
C SER A 49 -30.15 -3.74 5.99
N LEU A 50 -29.12 -2.92 6.13
CA LEU A 50 -27.94 -3.20 6.95
C LEU A 50 -27.97 -2.46 8.30
N GLU A 51 -29.03 -1.70 8.57
CA GLU A 51 -29.15 -0.78 9.71
C GLU A 51 -27.91 0.13 9.86
N ALA A 52 -27.44 0.71 8.74
CA ALA A 52 -26.17 1.42 8.70
C ALA A 52 -26.13 2.58 7.70
N VAL A 53 -25.10 3.41 7.88
CA VAL A 53 -24.77 4.56 7.04
C VAL A 53 -23.36 4.40 6.50
N PHE A 54 -23.16 4.78 5.23
CA PHE A 54 -21.84 4.89 4.65
C PHE A 54 -21.31 6.31 4.75
N VAL A 55 -20.06 6.43 5.19
CA VAL A 55 -19.42 7.71 5.47
C VAL A 55 -18.15 7.84 4.63
N SER A 56 -18.02 8.95 3.89
CA SER A 56 -16.77 9.34 3.24
C SER A 56 -15.92 10.12 4.23
N TYR A 57 -14.71 9.63 4.51
CA TYR A 57 -13.78 10.22 5.47
C TYR A 57 -12.39 10.47 4.88
N GLY A 58 -12.31 10.48 3.54
CA GLY A 58 -11.10 10.80 2.78
C GLY A 58 -10.28 9.58 2.34
N MET A 59 -10.76 8.36 2.60
CA MET A 59 -10.19 7.13 2.04
C MET A 59 -10.91 6.73 0.74
N GLU A 60 -10.29 5.83 -0.04
CA GLU A 60 -10.87 5.33 -1.30
C GLU A 60 -12.20 4.59 -1.08
N LYS A 61 -12.32 3.86 0.04
CA LYS A 61 -13.53 3.14 0.42
C LYS A 61 -14.29 3.93 1.48
N ASN A 62 -15.61 3.99 1.32
CA ASN A 62 -16.48 4.52 2.36
C ASN A 62 -16.47 3.59 3.57
N GLY A 63 -16.57 4.20 4.75
CA GLY A 63 -16.64 3.48 6.02
C GLY A 63 -18.07 3.10 6.34
N PHE A 64 -18.22 2.02 7.09
CA PHE A 64 -19.50 1.46 7.52
C PHE A 64 -19.78 1.89 8.95
N LEU A 65 -20.83 2.68 9.17
CA LEU A 65 -21.27 3.17 10.47
C LEU A 65 -22.65 2.56 10.81
N PRO A 66 -22.73 1.55 11.69
CA PRO A 66 -24.00 1.02 12.17
C PRO A 66 -24.82 2.08 12.92
N PHE A 67 -26.15 2.00 12.85
CA PHE A 67 -27.02 2.91 13.62
C PHE A 67 -26.81 2.77 15.14
N LYS A 68 -26.50 1.58 15.64
CA LYS A 68 -26.17 1.33 17.06
C LYS A 68 -24.92 2.09 17.53
N GLU A 69 -24.05 2.47 16.61
CA GLU A 69 -22.79 3.18 16.88
C GLU A 69 -22.90 4.68 16.56
N MET A 70 -24.13 5.16 16.31
CA MET A 70 -24.46 6.55 16.04
C MET A 70 -25.00 7.21 17.30
N ASN A 71 -24.37 8.30 17.73
CA ASN A 71 -24.75 9.06 18.91
C ASN A 71 -26.09 9.76 18.68
N GLU A 72 -26.91 9.79 19.73
CA GLU A 72 -28.25 10.39 19.74
C GLU A 72 -28.28 11.86 19.27
N GLU A 73 -27.23 12.65 19.50
CA GLU A 73 -27.13 14.04 19.03
C GLU A 73 -27.27 14.16 17.50
N TYR A 74 -26.82 13.13 16.77
CA TYR A 74 -26.95 13.10 15.33
C TYR A 74 -28.32 12.62 14.86
N LEU A 75 -29.05 11.91 15.72
CA LEU A 75 -30.39 11.36 15.51
C LEU A 75 -31.42 12.38 16.01
N LYS A 76 -32.01 13.19 15.12
CA LYS A 76 -33.10 14.09 15.53
C LYS A 76 -34.24 13.27 16.16
N LYS A 77 -34.51 13.51 17.45
CA LYS A 77 -35.60 12.86 18.21
C LYS A 77 -36.95 13.30 17.65
N ASN A 78 -37.56 12.49 16.78
CA ASN A 78 -39.01 12.47 16.68
C ASN A 78 -39.53 11.57 17.81
N LYS A 79 -39.96 12.20 18.92
CA LYS A 79 -40.46 11.55 20.15
C LYS A 79 -41.69 10.64 19.95
N ALA A 80 -42.23 10.52 18.73
CA ALA A 80 -43.51 9.86 18.47
C ALA A 80 -43.45 8.37 18.13
N ASN A 81 -42.29 7.79 17.78
CA ASN A 81 -42.24 6.36 17.43
C ASN A 81 -40.95 5.67 17.92
N LYS A 82 -41.10 4.64 18.76
CA LYS A 82 -40.03 3.75 19.27
C LYS A 82 -39.29 2.96 18.17
N LYS A 83 -39.72 3.06 16.91
CA LYS A 83 -38.97 2.61 15.73
C LYS A 83 -38.36 3.86 15.09
N TYR A 84 -37.04 3.92 15.06
CA TYR A 84 -36.28 4.95 14.35
C TYR A 84 -36.71 4.98 12.87
N ASN A 85 -37.69 5.82 12.52
CA ASN A 85 -37.96 6.17 11.13
C ASN A 85 -36.81 7.08 10.69
N PHE A 86 -35.71 6.47 10.26
CA PHE A 86 -34.61 7.19 9.63
C PHE A 86 -35.14 7.84 8.36
N CYS A 87 -35.56 9.10 8.43
CA CYS A 87 -35.89 9.88 7.26
C CYS A 87 -34.64 9.91 6.36
N LYS A 88 -34.71 9.19 5.23
CA LYS A 88 -33.60 8.97 4.29
C LYS A 88 -32.95 10.27 3.83
N GLU A 89 -33.69 11.37 3.85
CA GLU A 89 -33.28 12.67 3.31
C GLU A 89 -32.48 13.53 4.29
N PHE A 90 -32.66 13.39 5.61
CA PHE A 90 -32.11 14.35 6.58
C PHE A 90 -30.66 14.11 7.02
N LEU A 91 -30.06 12.97 6.63
CA LEU A 91 -28.70 12.61 7.04
C LEU A 91 -27.68 12.64 5.89
N ILE A 92 -28.11 12.53 4.63
CA ILE A 92 -27.20 12.51 3.49
C ILE A 92 -26.49 13.86 3.37
N GLY A 93 -25.16 13.82 3.34
CA GLY A 93 -24.33 15.01 3.27
C GLY A 93 -24.02 15.69 4.62
N LYS A 94 -24.57 15.20 5.74
CA LYS A 94 -24.24 15.73 7.08
C LYS A 94 -22.78 15.41 7.44
N GLU A 95 -22.09 16.39 8.02
CA GLU A 95 -20.75 16.20 8.59
C GLU A 95 -20.85 15.57 9.97
N ILE A 96 -20.06 14.53 10.23
CA ILE A 96 -20.04 13.81 11.50
C ILE A 96 -18.60 13.51 11.92
N ILE A 97 -18.33 13.52 13.22
CA ILE A 97 -17.05 13.08 13.78
C ILE A 97 -17.14 11.56 13.98
N ILE A 98 -16.19 10.84 13.42
CA ILE A 98 -16.14 9.38 13.45
C ILE A 98 -14.76 8.90 13.92
N GLN A 99 -14.73 7.77 14.61
CA GLN A 99 -13.53 7.04 14.96
C GLN A 99 -13.51 5.69 14.22
N ILE A 100 -12.33 5.27 13.75
CA ILE A 100 -12.15 3.93 13.19
C ILE A 100 -12.11 2.91 14.33
N ASN A 101 -13.14 2.07 14.44
CA ASN A 101 -13.19 0.96 15.39
C ASN A 101 -12.44 -0.28 14.84
N LYS A 102 -12.74 -0.67 13.59
CA LYS A 102 -12.05 -1.75 12.88
C LYS A 102 -11.54 -1.25 11.53
N GLU A 103 -10.30 -1.58 11.19
CA GLU A 103 -9.69 -1.18 9.92
C GLU A 103 -10.36 -1.83 8.70
N GLU A 104 -10.09 -1.26 7.53
CA GLU A 104 -10.49 -1.83 6.24
C GLU A 104 -9.88 -3.23 6.09
N ARG A 105 -10.70 -4.20 5.66
CA ARG A 105 -10.24 -5.57 5.47
C ARG A 105 -10.71 -6.12 4.14
N SER A 106 -9.74 -6.52 3.31
CA SER A 106 -9.96 -7.14 2.01
C SER A 106 -10.89 -6.27 1.14
N LYS A 107 -12.16 -6.65 0.99
CA LYS A 107 -13.17 -5.90 0.23
C LYS A 107 -14.06 -4.99 1.10
N LYS A 108 -14.08 -5.17 2.42
CA LYS A 108 -14.92 -4.40 3.36
C LYS A 108 -14.24 -3.09 3.76
N GLY A 109 -15.03 -2.00 3.80
CA GLY A 109 -14.60 -0.71 4.34
C GLY A 109 -14.34 -0.77 5.85
N ALA A 110 -13.79 0.30 6.42
CA ALA A 110 -13.55 0.39 7.87
C ALA A 110 -14.88 0.40 8.63
N SER A 111 -14.91 -0.23 9.79
CA SER A 111 -16.03 -0.09 10.73
C SER A 111 -15.82 1.18 11.54
N LEU A 112 -16.82 2.05 11.55
CA LEU A 112 -16.78 3.36 12.19
C LEU A 112 -17.71 3.40 13.42
N THR A 113 -17.43 4.34 14.32
CA THR A 113 -18.30 4.70 15.44
C THR A 113 -18.25 6.21 15.67
N THR A 114 -19.34 6.78 16.19
CA THR A 114 -19.37 8.18 16.67
C THR A 114 -19.14 8.28 18.18
N TYR A 115 -19.20 7.14 18.88
CA TYR A 115 -18.79 7.03 20.28
C TYR A 115 -17.27 6.99 20.35
N ILE A 116 -16.69 8.18 20.44
CA ILE A 116 -15.24 8.35 20.48
C ILE A 116 -14.72 7.77 21.79
N SER A 117 -13.62 7.05 21.70
CA SER A 117 -12.89 6.51 22.83
C SER A 117 -11.45 6.97 22.80
N LEU A 118 -11.00 7.60 23.89
CA LEU A 118 -9.62 8.04 24.06
C LEU A 118 -8.99 7.19 25.16
N ALA A 119 -8.12 6.27 24.76
CA ALA A 119 -7.42 5.40 25.69
C ALA A 119 -6.22 6.12 26.31
N GLY A 120 -6.20 6.19 27.64
CA GLY A 120 -5.05 6.52 28.48
C GLY A 120 -4.34 5.27 28.99
N ASN A 121 -3.48 5.46 29.99
CA ASN A 121 -2.71 4.37 30.61
C ASN A 121 -3.61 3.53 31.52
N TYR A 122 -4.40 4.21 32.36
CA TYR A 122 -5.16 3.60 33.45
C TYR A 122 -6.65 3.62 33.17
N LEU A 123 -7.14 4.60 32.40
CA LEU A 123 -8.55 4.71 32.05
C LEU A 123 -8.77 5.01 30.57
N VAL A 124 -10.02 4.88 30.13
CA VAL A 124 -10.49 5.25 28.80
C VAL A 124 -11.57 6.31 28.98
N LEU A 125 -11.40 7.45 28.33
CA LEU A 125 -12.40 8.52 28.30
C LEU A 125 -13.38 8.31 27.13
N LEU A 126 -14.67 8.38 27.43
CA LEU A 126 -15.79 8.36 26.48
C LEU A 126 -16.51 9.71 26.56
N PRO A 127 -16.09 10.71 25.77
CA PRO A 127 -16.61 12.07 25.89
C PRO A 127 -18.01 12.25 25.30
N ASN A 128 -18.48 11.32 24.47
CA ASN A 128 -19.76 11.39 23.75
C ASN A 128 -20.72 10.29 24.22
N THR A 129 -20.63 9.86 25.47
CA THR A 129 -21.45 8.77 26.01
C THR A 129 -21.98 9.17 27.38
N THR A 130 -23.29 9.39 27.44
CA THR A 130 -24.06 9.59 28.67
C THR A 130 -24.38 8.21 29.26
N GLY A 131 -23.73 7.84 30.36
CA GLY A 131 -23.90 6.52 30.97
C GLY A 131 -23.08 6.36 32.24
N SER A 132 -23.21 5.20 32.90
CA SER A 132 -22.48 4.89 34.12
C SER A 132 -21.00 4.60 33.85
N ASN A 133 -20.15 5.04 34.78
CA ASN A 133 -18.72 4.76 34.74
C ASN A 133 -18.46 3.25 34.78
N GLY A 134 -17.54 2.78 33.93
CA GLY A 134 -17.21 1.37 33.77
C GLY A 134 -15.92 0.97 34.49
N ILE A 135 -15.85 -0.31 34.87
CA ILE A 135 -14.62 -0.95 35.36
C ILE A 135 -14.36 -2.20 34.52
N SER A 136 -13.10 -2.40 34.11
CA SER A 136 -12.64 -3.58 33.36
C SER A 136 -13.19 -4.88 33.94
N ARG A 137 -13.62 -5.80 33.08
CA ARG A 137 -14.13 -7.13 33.48
C ARG A 137 -13.08 -8.01 34.13
N LYS A 138 -11.79 -7.75 33.88
CA LYS A 138 -10.69 -8.50 34.51
C LYS A 138 -10.50 -8.12 36.00
N ILE A 139 -11.22 -7.12 36.51
CA ILE A 139 -11.13 -6.67 37.90
C ILE A 139 -12.41 -7.11 38.62
N GLU A 140 -12.24 -8.03 39.56
CA GLU A 140 -13.30 -8.66 40.34
C GLU A 140 -13.04 -8.53 41.85
N GLY A 141 -14.03 -8.89 42.66
CA GLY A 141 -13.94 -8.90 44.12
C GLY A 141 -13.76 -7.52 44.75
N GLU A 142 -13.09 -7.47 45.91
CA GLU A 142 -12.89 -6.27 46.73
C GLU A 142 -12.21 -5.11 45.99
N ARG A 143 -11.30 -5.43 45.06
CA ARG A 143 -10.61 -4.43 44.22
C ARG A 143 -11.61 -3.60 43.43
N ARG A 144 -12.71 -4.20 42.98
CA ARG A 144 -13.76 -3.52 42.22
C ARG A 144 -14.52 -2.51 43.09
N ASN A 145 -14.71 -2.81 44.37
CA ASN A 145 -15.42 -1.91 45.29
C ASN A 145 -14.56 -0.68 45.61
N LYS A 146 -13.27 -0.88 45.94
CA LYS A 146 -12.31 0.21 46.15
C LYS A 146 -12.25 1.18 44.95
N ILE A 147 -12.26 0.63 43.75
CA ILE A 147 -12.25 1.45 42.53
C ILE A 147 -13.55 2.25 42.35
N LYS A 148 -14.71 1.69 42.73
CA LYS A 148 -15.98 2.44 42.67
C LYS A 148 -15.96 3.66 43.59
N GLU A 149 -15.41 3.51 44.79
CA GLU A 149 -15.23 4.61 45.75
C GLU A 149 -14.29 5.69 45.19
N ILE A 150 -13.19 5.29 44.55
CA ILE A 150 -12.28 6.24 43.89
C ILE A 150 -12.99 6.96 42.73
N ILE A 151 -13.82 6.26 41.94
CA ILE A 151 -14.59 6.88 40.85
C ILE A 151 -15.56 7.93 41.38
N SER A 152 -16.22 7.70 42.53
CA SER A 152 -17.15 8.70 43.10
C SER A 152 -16.45 9.97 43.55
N ASN A 153 -15.17 9.91 43.91
CA ASN A 153 -14.40 11.08 44.36
C ASN A 153 -13.76 11.85 43.19
N MET A 154 -13.55 11.19 42.05
CA MET A 154 -12.94 11.84 40.88
C MET A 154 -13.85 12.87 40.23
N TYR A 155 -13.25 13.97 39.78
CA TYR A 155 -13.97 15.01 39.03
C TYR A 155 -14.08 14.63 37.54
N ILE A 156 -15.28 14.20 37.14
CA ILE A 156 -15.61 13.83 35.76
C ILE A 156 -16.63 14.85 35.21
N PRO A 157 -16.34 15.52 34.09
CA PRO A 157 -17.28 16.47 33.48
C PRO A 157 -18.61 15.81 33.07
N GLU A 158 -19.68 16.60 33.08
CA GLU A 158 -21.01 16.16 32.64
C GLU A 158 -21.01 15.63 31.20
N ASN A 159 -21.88 14.66 30.93
CA ASN A 159 -22.03 13.96 29.64
C ASN A 159 -20.81 13.16 29.16
N MET A 160 -19.82 12.94 30.04
CA MET A 160 -18.69 12.05 29.79
C MET A 160 -18.75 10.85 30.71
N SER A 161 -18.21 9.72 30.24
CA SER A 161 -18.03 8.52 31.05
C SER A 161 -16.59 8.04 30.96
N ILE A 162 -16.15 7.31 31.98
CA ILE A 162 -14.82 6.71 32.01
C ILE A 162 -14.91 5.20 32.15
N ILE A 163 -13.91 4.49 31.63
CA ILE A 163 -13.71 3.06 31.88
C ILE A 163 -12.33 2.85 32.49
N ILE A 164 -12.26 2.33 33.71
CA ILE A 164 -10.99 1.97 34.35
C ILE A 164 -10.45 0.65 33.76
N ARG A 165 -9.22 0.70 33.24
CA ARG A 165 -8.49 -0.44 32.67
C ARG A 165 -7.91 -1.30 33.80
N THR A 166 -7.54 -2.53 33.47
CA THR A 166 -6.87 -3.46 34.41
C THR A 166 -5.63 -2.84 35.07
N ALA A 167 -4.91 -2.02 34.33
CA ALA A 167 -3.73 -1.31 34.80
C ALA A 167 -3.99 -0.20 35.83
N GLY A 168 -5.22 0.32 35.89
CA GLY A 168 -5.63 1.33 36.85
C GLY A 168 -6.14 0.75 38.17
N ALA A 169 -6.14 -0.57 38.33
CA ALA A 169 -6.77 -1.22 39.49
C ALA A 169 -6.10 -0.91 40.83
N GLU A 170 -4.80 -0.62 40.82
CA GLU A 170 -3.96 -0.40 42.01
C GLU A 170 -3.45 1.05 42.07
N LYS A 171 -4.10 1.96 41.34
CA LYS A 171 -3.65 3.35 41.23
C LYS A 171 -4.45 4.28 42.12
N THR A 172 -3.77 5.32 42.60
CA THR A 172 -4.38 6.32 43.47
C THR A 172 -5.29 7.25 42.69
N GLU A 173 -6.25 7.87 43.38
CA GLU A 173 -7.16 8.87 42.80
C GLU A 173 -6.40 9.98 42.05
N LYS A 174 -5.30 10.49 42.64
CA LYS A 174 -4.45 11.52 42.04
C LYS A 174 -3.87 11.09 40.69
N GLU A 175 -3.34 9.86 40.61
CA GLU A 175 -2.78 9.34 39.36
C GLU A 175 -3.86 9.15 38.29
N LEU A 176 -5.06 8.70 38.67
CA LEU A 176 -6.19 8.56 37.75
C LEU A 176 -6.68 9.92 37.25
N GLN A 177 -6.76 10.93 38.12
CA GLN A 177 -7.17 12.28 37.75
C GLN A 177 -6.16 12.94 36.79
N ILE A 178 -4.86 12.71 36.96
CA ILE A 178 -3.82 13.19 36.04
C ILE A 178 -4.03 12.58 34.64
N ASP A 179 -4.27 11.25 34.56
CA ASP A 179 -4.54 10.56 33.28
C ASP A 179 -5.84 11.09 32.64
N LEU A 180 -6.90 11.33 33.44
CA LEU A 180 -8.15 11.93 32.97
C LEU A 180 -7.96 13.34 32.40
N ASN A 181 -7.27 14.21 33.13
CA ASN A 181 -7.00 15.59 32.70
C ASN A 181 -6.19 15.63 31.39
N PHE A 182 -5.24 14.71 31.22
CA PHE A 182 -4.51 14.56 29.97
C PHE A 182 -5.44 14.21 28.79
N LEU A 183 -6.36 13.26 28.98
CA LEU A 183 -7.33 12.87 27.95
C LEU A 183 -8.33 13.98 27.64
N LEU A 184 -8.79 14.73 28.65
CA LEU A 184 -9.66 15.90 28.46
C LEU A 184 -8.97 16.98 27.62
N ASN A 185 -7.68 17.21 27.82
CA ASN A 185 -6.90 18.15 27.00
C ASN A 185 -6.77 17.69 25.55
N ILE A 186 -6.60 16.39 25.31
CA ILE A 186 -6.63 15.83 23.95
C ILE A 186 -8.02 16.03 23.33
N TRP A 187 -9.09 15.77 24.07
CA TRP A 187 -10.45 15.96 23.60
C TRP A 187 -10.75 17.41 23.20
N LYS A 188 -10.37 18.38 24.03
CA LYS A 188 -10.49 19.82 23.70
C LYS A 188 -9.76 20.16 22.39
N LYS A 189 -8.55 19.62 22.18
CA LYS A 189 -7.80 19.81 20.92
C LYS A 189 -8.53 19.20 19.72
N ILE A 190 -9.13 18.01 19.88
CA ILE A 190 -9.93 17.34 18.84
C ILE A 190 -11.14 18.20 18.46
N GLN A 191 -11.91 18.67 19.44
CA GLN A 191 -13.08 19.52 19.21
C GLN A 191 -12.71 20.83 18.48
N ASN A 192 -11.63 21.49 18.91
CA ASN A 192 -11.15 22.72 18.29
C ASN A 192 -10.69 22.49 16.83
N SER A 193 -10.03 21.35 16.56
CA SER A 193 -9.62 20.97 15.21
C SER A 193 -10.83 20.63 14.31
N ALA A 194 -11.85 19.95 14.87
CA ALA A 194 -13.07 19.58 14.16
C ALA A 194 -13.93 20.80 13.76
N LYS A 195 -13.95 21.85 14.58
CA LYS A 195 -14.64 23.13 14.26
C LYS A 195 -13.95 23.88 13.12
N LYS A 196 -12.61 23.84 13.04
CA LYS A 196 -11.82 24.59 12.06
C LYS A 196 -11.77 23.97 10.67
N LYS A 197 -11.91 22.65 10.56
CA LYS A 197 -11.73 21.90 9.30
C LYS A 197 -13.07 21.42 8.73
N SER A 198 -13.24 21.50 7.42
CA SER A 198 -14.37 20.90 6.69
C SER A 198 -14.14 19.41 6.42
N ALA A 199 -15.21 18.64 6.31
CA ALA A 199 -15.13 17.22 5.94
C ALA A 199 -14.87 17.04 4.42
N PRO A 200 -14.23 15.95 3.98
CA PRO A 200 -13.60 14.90 4.79
C PRO A 200 -12.17 15.26 5.22
N CYS A 201 -11.84 15.11 6.51
CA CYS A 201 -10.48 15.38 7.00
C CYS A 201 -10.08 14.50 8.19
N LEU A 202 -8.77 14.23 8.32
CA LEU A 202 -8.20 13.66 9.54
C LEU A 202 -8.14 14.74 10.64
N ILE A 203 -8.85 14.50 11.74
CA ILE A 203 -8.86 15.41 12.91
C ILE A 203 -7.73 15.03 13.87
N TYR A 204 -7.66 13.74 14.20
CA TYR A 204 -6.69 13.19 15.14
C TYR A 204 -6.17 11.85 14.65
N LYS A 205 -4.85 11.75 14.64
CA LYS A 205 -4.14 10.51 14.35
C LYS A 205 -3.79 9.86 15.68
N ASP A 206 -4.22 8.63 15.89
CA ASP A 206 -3.77 7.86 17.04
C ASP A 206 -2.25 7.72 17.00
N SER A 207 -1.67 7.74 18.19
CA SER A 207 -0.26 8.05 18.38
C SER A 207 0.68 7.02 17.76
N ASN A 208 1.91 7.46 17.46
CA ASN A 208 3.04 6.63 17.01
C ASN A 208 3.16 5.37 17.89
N ILE A 209 3.61 4.23 17.32
CA ILE A 209 3.83 2.98 18.05
C ILE A 209 4.58 3.17 19.37
N VAL A 210 5.53 4.11 19.45
CA VAL A 210 6.24 4.45 20.70
C VAL A 210 5.28 4.88 21.80
N ILE A 211 4.38 5.81 21.51
CA ILE A 211 3.39 6.32 22.44
C ILE A 211 2.38 5.23 22.79
N ARG A 212 1.94 4.45 21.79
CA ARG A 212 1.04 3.32 22.01
C ARG A 212 1.65 2.28 22.95
N THR A 213 2.93 1.96 22.77
CA THR A 213 3.66 1.05 23.64
C THR A 213 3.79 1.63 25.05
N PHE A 214 4.11 2.91 25.21
CA PHE A 214 4.10 3.52 26.54
C PHE A 214 2.72 3.46 27.18
N ARG A 215 1.66 3.72 26.42
CA ARG A 215 0.29 3.63 26.93
C ARG A 215 -0.05 2.25 27.46
N ASP A 216 0.35 1.22 26.72
CA ASP A 216 -0.09 -0.13 27.01
C ASP A 216 0.89 -0.92 27.89
N TYR A 217 2.18 -0.59 27.97
CA TYR A 217 3.20 -1.38 28.70
C TYR A 217 3.95 -0.63 29.80
N LEU A 218 3.82 0.69 29.94
CA LEU A 218 4.54 1.45 30.98
C LEU A 218 3.99 1.22 32.40
N ILE A 219 3.16 0.19 32.57
CA ILE A 219 2.62 -0.31 33.83
C ILE A 219 3.45 -1.49 34.35
N SER A 220 4.15 -2.20 33.46
CA SER A 220 5.07 -3.28 33.85
C SER A 220 6.26 -2.71 34.62
N ASP A 221 6.91 -3.54 35.44
CA ASP A 221 8.16 -3.24 36.17
C ASP A 221 9.35 -3.09 35.20
N ILE A 222 9.25 -2.09 34.31
CA ILE A 222 10.29 -1.78 33.35
C ILE A 222 11.45 -1.18 34.13
N LYS A 223 12.56 -1.93 34.17
CA LYS A 223 13.83 -1.47 34.72
C LYS A 223 14.43 -0.36 33.88
N GLU A 224 14.54 -0.58 32.57
CA GLU A 224 15.19 0.35 31.65
C GLU A 224 14.47 0.45 30.30
N ILE A 225 14.53 1.64 29.69
CA ILE A 225 14.03 1.94 28.35
C ILE A 225 15.20 2.42 27.51
N ILE A 226 15.62 1.62 26.55
CA ILE A 226 16.82 1.90 25.75
C ILE A 226 16.40 2.26 24.33
N ILE A 227 16.83 3.42 23.84
CA ILE A 227 16.45 3.99 22.54
C ILE A 227 17.71 4.34 21.76
N ASP A 228 17.79 3.95 20.49
CA ASP A 228 18.94 4.17 19.60
C ASP A 228 18.87 5.45 18.74
N ASP A 229 17.70 6.09 18.63
CA ASP A 229 17.51 7.35 17.89
C ASP A 229 17.19 8.55 18.81
N TYR A 230 17.82 9.69 18.53
CA TYR A 230 17.69 10.91 19.35
C TYR A 230 16.33 11.60 19.18
N MET A 231 15.74 11.60 17.97
CA MET A 231 14.42 12.20 17.75
C MET A 231 13.35 11.41 18.51
N VAL A 232 13.41 10.08 18.45
CA VAL A 232 12.51 9.19 19.19
C VAL A 232 12.70 9.32 20.69
N LEU A 233 13.94 9.47 21.16
CA LEU A 233 14.23 9.69 22.58
C LEU A 233 13.60 10.98 23.11
N ASN A 234 13.69 12.09 22.37
CA ASN A 234 13.07 13.35 22.77
C ASN A 234 11.54 13.25 22.76
N LEU A 235 10.98 12.59 21.75
CA LEU A 235 9.55 12.28 21.69
C LEU A 235 9.08 11.49 22.91
N ALA A 236 9.85 10.46 23.29
CA ALA A 236 9.57 9.62 24.44
C ALA A 236 9.61 10.41 25.76
N LYS A 237 10.66 11.20 25.97
CA LYS A 237 10.78 12.04 27.17
C LYS A 237 9.64 13.05 27.28
N ASN A 238 9.34 13.77 26.20
CA ASN A 238 8.25 14.76 26.17
C ASN A 238 6.90 14.11 26.49
N TYR A 239 6.65 12.91 25.95
CA TYR A 239 5.42 12.18 26.23
C TYR A 239 5.31 11.75 27.69
N ILE A 240 6.37 11.16 28.26
CA ILE A 240 6.38 10.73 29.67
C ILE A 240 6.22 11.93 30.61
N CYS A 241 6.88 13.06 30.34
CA CYS A 241 6.72 14.28 31.11
C CYS A 241 5.28 14.81 31.04
N SER A 242 4.64 14.74 29.86
CA SER A 242 3.24 15.14 29.68
C SER A 242 2.26 14.27 30.48
N LEU A 243 2.65 13.03 30.82
CA LEU A 243 1.88 12.12 31.67
C LEU A 243 2.13 12.33 33.18
N GLY A 244 3.03 13.25 33.56
CA GLY A 244 3.43 13.45 34.96
C GLY A 244 4.29 12.31 35.54
N LYS A 245 4.82 11.41 34.70
CA LYS A 245 5.55 10.20 35.12
C LYS A 245 7.06 10.42 35.16
N PHE A 246 7.52 11.41 35.91
CA PHE A 246 8.92 11.86 35.94
C PHE A 246 9.92 10.75 36.30
N GLU A 247 9.53 9.78 37.13
CA GLU A 247 10.36 8.63 37.50
C GLU A 247 10.79 7.80 36.28
N TYR A 248 9.89 7.60 35.33
CA TYR A 248 10.18 6.85 34.11
C TYR A 248 11.05 7.63 33.13
N ALA A 249 11.07 8.96 33.21
CA ALA A 249 11.95 9.78 32.36
C ALA A 249 13.42 9.51 32.67
N LYS A 250 13.76 9.20 33.94
CA LYS A 250 15.11 8.79 34.35
C LYS A 250 15.51 7.42 33.82
N LYS A 251 14.54 6.53 33.58
CA LYS A 251 14.77 5.17 33.04
C LYS A 251 15.03 5.16 31.54
N ILE A 252 14.77 6.26 30.82
CA ILE A 252 15.08 6.38 29.39
C ILE A 252 16.57 6.65 29.19
N LYS A 253 17.26 5.69 28.57
CA LYS A 253 18.68 5.75 28.23
C LYS A 253 18.87 5.78 26.71
N PHE A 254 19.85 6.56 26.26
CA PHE A 254 20.26 6.60 24.86
C PHE A 254 21.31 5.53 24.58
N TYR A 255 21.13 4.76 23.51
CA TYR A 255 22.09 3.77 23.06
C TYR A 255 23.05 4.35 22.03
N LYS A 256 24.35 4.35 22.34
CA LYS A 256 25.43 4.87 21.48
C LYS A 256 26.31 3.79 20.86
N GLY A 257 25.98 2.51 21.05
CA GLY A 257 26.83 1.41 20.60
C GLY A 257 26.83 1.25 19.07
N LYS A 258 27.95 0.72 18.53
CA LYS A 258 28.07 0.41 17.09
C LYS A 258 27.23 -0.81 16.68
N ILE A 259 27.07 -1.78 17.57
CA ILE A 259 26.27 -3.00 17.34
C ILE A 259 24.79 -2.63 17.44
N PRO A 260 23.91 -3.05 16.52
CA PRO A 260 22.48 -2.79 16.63
C PRO A 260 21.91 -3.27 17.97
N ILE A 261 21.00 -2.49 18.55
CA ILE A 261 20.45 -2.75 19.89
C ILE A 261 19.86 -4.16 20.03
N PHE A 262 19.14 -4.66 19.02
CA PHE A 262 18.51 -5.99 19.06
C PHE A 262 19.52 -7.13 18.97
N GLU A 263 20.62 -6.92 18.24
CA GLU A 263 21.71 -7.90 18.11
C GLU A 263 22.53 -7.98 19.40
N LYS A 264 22.80 -6.84 20.05
CA LYS A 264 23.44 -6.80 21.37
C LYS A 264 22.70 -7.64 22.41
N TYR A 265 21.37 -7.61 22.40
CA TYR A 265 20.52 -8.38 23.33
C TYR A 265 20.11 -9.76 22.78
N LYS A 266 20.66 -10.21 21.64
CA LYS A 266 20.39 -11.51 21.01
C LYS A 266 18.89 -11.80 20.77
N ILE A 267 18.10 -10.76 20.49
CA ILE A 267 16.66 -10.91 20.20
C ILE A 267 16.33 -10.97 18.71
N GLU A 268 17.27 -10.61 17.83
CA GLU A 268 17.01 -10.61 16.38
C GLU A 268 16.66 -12.03 15.87
N THR A 269 17.34 -13.08 16.36
CA THR A 269 17.03 -14.48 16.05
C THR A 269 15.63 -14.89 16.54
N GLN A 270 15.20 -14.39 17.71
CA GLN A 270 13.86 -14.61 18.23
C GLN A 270 12.79 -13.87 17.41
N ILE A 271 13.13 -12.70 16.85
CA ILE A 271 12.25 -11.97 15.94
C ILE A 271 12.13 -12.71 14.60
N GLU A 272 13.21 -13.30 14.10
CA GLU A 272 13.18 -14.09 12.86
C GLU A 272 12.28 -15.32 12.98
N SER A 273 12.25 -15.97 14.15
CA SER A 273 11.38 -17.14 14.39
C SER A 273 9.89 -16.84 14.23
N ILE A 274 9.45 -15.59 14.45
CA ILE A 274 8.07 -15.13 14.26
C ILE A 274 7.62 -15.28 12.79
N PHE A 275 8.56 -15.21 11.84
CA PHE A 275 8.29 -15.35 10.41
C PHE A 275 8.43 -16.79 9.91
N GLN A 276 9.07 -17.67 10.70
CA GLN A 276 9.27 -19.06 10.34
C GLN A 276 7.97 -19.86 10.47
N ARG A 277 7.85 -20.95 9.69
CA ARG A 277 6.74 -21.90 9.80
C ARG A 277 6.99 -22.89 10.95
N GLU A 278 8.21 -23.40 11.03
CA GLU A 278 8.70 -24.32 12.06
C GLU A 278 9.43 -23.53 13.14
N ILE A 279 9.18 -23.84 14.41
CA ILE A 279 9.92 -23.30 15.56
C ILE A 279 10.40 -24.49 16.38
N ARG A 280 11.69 -24.47 16.75
CA ARG A 280 12.31 -25.52 17.56
C ARG A 280 12.03 -25.30 19.04
N LEU A 281 11.73 -26.38 19.75
CA LEU A 281 11.57 -26.44 21.19
C LEU A 281 12.90 -26.76 21.88
N PRO A 282 13.09 -26.38 23.16
CA PRO A 282 14.31 -26.64 23.92
C PRO A 282 14.76 -28.10 23.90
N SER A 283 13.83 -29.06 24.06
CA SER A 283 14.14 -30.50 24.08
C SER A 283 14.27 -31.14 22.69
N GLY A 284 14.38 -30.33 21.62
CA GLY A 284 14.59 -30.81 20.25
C GLY A 284 13.31 -30.98 19.42
N GLY A 285 12.15 -30.99 20.08
CA GLY A 285 10.83 -30.96 19.44
C GLY A 285 10.61 -29.73 18.55
N SER A 286 9.46 -29.65 17.88
CA SER A 286 9.13 -28.54 17.00
C SER A 286 7.63 -28.29 16.91
N ILE A 287 7.27 -27.03 16.70
CA ILE A 287 5.89 -26.61 16.44
C ILE A 287 5.79 -26.02 15.02
N PHE A 288 4.72 -26.37 14.31
CA PHE A 288 4.43 -25.88 12.97
C PHE A 288 3.18 -25.01 12.98
N ILE A 289 3.27 -23.78 12.47
CA ILE A 289 2.14 -22.82 12.49
C ILE A 289 1.65 -22.53 11.07
N ASP A 290 0.50 -23.09 10.71
CA ASP A 290 -0.12 -22.94 9.40
C ASP A 290 -1.39 -22.09 9.47
N SER A 291 -1.41 -20.98 8.72
CA SER A 291 -2.56 -20.07 8.67
C SER A 291 -3.37 -20.33 7.41
N THR A 292 -4.63 -20.72 7.59
CA THR A 292 -5.61 -20.91 6.51
C THR A 292 -6.51 -19.68 6.37
N GLU A 293 -7.51 -19.75 5.48
CA GLU A 293 -8.50 -18.68 5.32
C GLU A 293 -9.38 -18.51 6.57
N ALA A 294 -9.80 -19.61 7.18
CA ALA A 294 -10.76 -19.63 8.27
C ALA A 294 -10.11 -19.66 9.66
N LEU A 295 -9.06 -20.47 9.82
CA LEU A 295 -8.42 -20.76 11.11
C LEU A 295 -6.90 -20.86 11.01
N THR A 296 -6.22 -20.86 12.15
CA THR A 296 -4.78 -21.20 12.23
C THR A 296 -4.62 -22.55 12.88
N ALA A 297 -3.95 -23.49 12.21
CA ALA A 297 -3.62 -24.80 12.73
C ALA A 297 -2.19 -24.80 13.28
N ILE A 298 -1.98 -25.45 14.41
CA ILE A 298 -0.68 -25.64 15.03
C ILE A 298 -0.47 -27.13 15.28
N ASP A 299 0.64 -27.67 14.78
CA ASP A 299 1.03 -29.07 14.92
C ASP A 299 2.32 -29.19 15.75
N ILE A 300 2.45 -30.24 16.57
CA ILE A 300 3.55 -30.45 17.51
C ILE A 300 4.22 -31.79 17.21
N ASN A 301 5.56 -31.77 17.07
CA ASN A 301 6.37 -32.96 16.84
C ASN A 301 7.46 -33.08 17.90
N SER A 302 7.61 -34.24 18.54
CA SER A 302 8.62 -34.52 19.59
C SER A 302 10.05 -34.67 19.07
N SER A 303 10.25 -34.70 17.74
CA SER A 303 11.54 -35.01 17.08
C SER A 303 12.08 -36.39 17.47
N LYS A 304 13.23 -36.79 16.91
CA LYS A 304 13.85 -38.11 17.18
C LYS A 304 14.58 -38.18 18.54
N TYR A 305 14.20 -37.36 19.51
CA TYR A 305 14.86 -37.33 20.81
C TYR A 305 14.25 -38.41 21.72
N THR A 306 14.65 -39.65 21.50
CA THR A 306 14.27 -40.83 22.31
C THR A 306 15.28 -41.05 23.45
N SER A 307 15.55 -40.02 24.25
CA SER A 307 16.48 -40.12 25.38
C SER A 307 15.78 -40.41 26.72
N ALA A 308 14.46 -40.57 26.73
CA ALA A 308 13.70 -41.06 27.88
C ALA A 308 13.11 -42.43 27.54
N CYS A 309 13.19 -43.35 28.50
CA CYS A 309 12.65 -44.71 28.39
C CYS A 309 11.11 -44.75 28.31
N ASP A 310 10.42 -43.62 28.52
CA ASP A 310 8.97 -43.52 28.51
C ASP A 310 8.46 -42.54 27.42
N ILE A 311 7.64 -43.06 26.52
CA ILE A 311 7.03 -42.34 25.41
C ILE A 311 5.98 -41.35 25.92
N GLU A 312 5.24 -41.72 26.98
CA GLU A 312 4.19 -40.87 27.56
C GLU A 312 4.78 -39.64 28.24
N GLU A 313 5.86 -39.82 29.01
CA GLU A 313 6.56 -38.70 29.66
C GLU A 313 7.19 -37.75 28.63
N THR A 314 7.75 -38.31 27.55
CA THR A 314 8.29 -37.50 26.44
C THR A 314 7.20 -36.68 25.74
N ALA A 315 6.02 -37.29 25.53
CA ALA A 315 4.86 -36.61 24.94
C ALA A 315 4.36 -35.47 25.86
N LEU A 316 4.22 -35.73 27.17
CA LEU A 316 3.83 -34.73 28.16
C LEU A 316 4.82 -33.55 28.19
N ASN A 317 6.11 -33.83 28.33
CA ASN A 317 7.14 -32.80 28.40
C ASN A 317 7.20 -31.95 27.12
N THR A 318 7.11 -32.59 25.95
CA THR A 318 7.07 -31.88 24.66
C THR A 318 5.82 -30.99 24.58
N ASN A 319 4.66 -31.50 24.98
CA ASN A 319 3.41 -30.73 24.98
C ASN A 319 3.50 -29.54 25.96
N LEU A 320 4.07 -29.71 27.15
CA LEU A 320 4.28 -28.62 28.11
C LEU A 320 5.21 -27.54 27.56
N GLU A 321 6.33 -27.90 26.93
CA GLU A 321 7.20 -26.94 26.23
C GLU A 321 6.45 -26.21 25.10
N ALA A 322 5.69 -26.97 24.31
CA ALA A 322 4.88 -26.42 23.24
C ALA A 322 3.83 -25.43 23.77
N THR A 323 3.19 -25.67 24.92
CA THR A 323 2.21 -24.71 25.48
C THR A 323 2.80 -23.33 25.73
N TYR A 324 4.03 -23.28 26.27
CA TYR A 324 4.73 -22.02 26.52
C TYR A 324 5.04 -21.28 25.22
N GLU A 325 5.67 -21.98 24.25
CA GLU A 325 6.04 -21.39 22.98
C GLU A 325 4.83 -21.00 22.13
N ILE A 326 3.77 -21.82 22.10
CA ILE A 326 2.53 -21.48 21.38
C ILE A 326 1.89 -20.22 21.97
N ALA A 327 1.78 -20.11 23.29
CA ALA A 327 1.22 -18.92 23.92
C ALA A 327 2.05 -17.67 23.60
N LYS A 328 3.39 -17.79 23.57
CA LYS A 328 4.31 -16.73 23.17
C LYS A 328 4.15 -16.34 21.69
N GLN A 329 4.11 -17.31 20.80
CA GLN A 329 4.02 -17.10 19.35
C GLN A 329 2.67 -16.54 18.92
N ILE A 330 1.57 -16.96 19.54
CA ILE A 330 0.24 -16.38 19.31
C ILE A 330 0.24 -14.88 19.61
N ARG A 331 0.92 -14.45 20.69
CA ARG A 331 1.10 -13.03 21.02
C ARG A 331 2.02 -12.32 20.04
N LEU A 332 3.23 -12.84 19.83
CA LEU A 332 4.26 -12.21 19.00
C LEU A 332 3.83 -12.04 17.53
N ARG A 333 3.09 -13.02 16.98
CA ARG A 333 2.57 -12.98 15.61
C ARG A 333 1.24 -12.22 15.48
N ASP A 334 0.65 -11.81 16.62
CA ASP A 334 -0.73 -11.34 16.76
C ASP A 334 -1.74 -12.22 16.00
N LEU A 335 -1.67 -13.54 16.24
CA LEU A 335 -2.62 -14.49 15.67
C LEU A 335 -3.99 -14.27 16.32
N GLY A 336 -5.07 -14.32 15.53
CA GLY A 336 -6.40 -14.22 16.11
C GLY A 336 -7.49 -14.74 15.19
N GLY A 337 -8.70 -14.85 15.72
CA GLY A 337 -9.73 -15.74 15.19
C GLY A 337 -9.62 -17.12 15.82
N LEU A 338 -10.11 -18.12 15.10
CA LEU A 338 -10.06 -19.52 15.52
C LEU A 338 -8.63 -20.07 15.35
N ILE A 339 -8.12 -20.69 16.40
CA ILE A 339 -6.84 -21.38 16.43
C ILE A 339 -7.10 -22.80 16.94
N VAL A 340 -6.54 -23.79 16.25
CA VAL A 340 -6.64 -25.21 16.59
C VAL A 340 -5.22 -25.73 16.81
N ILE A 341 -5.01 -26.43 17.92
CA ILE A 341 -3.72 -27.00 18.30
C ILE A 341 -3.86 -28.51 18.35
N ASP A 342 -3.00 -29.19 17.61
CA ASP A 342 -2.85 -30.64 17.59
C ASP A 342 -1.71 -31.01 18.55
N PHE A 343 -2.06 -31.47 19.75
CA PHE A 343 -1.10 -31.95 20.73
C PHE A 343 -0.73 -33.40 20.43
N ILE A 344 0.48 -33.81 20.85
CA ILE A 344 0.85 -35.22 20.80
C ILE A 344 -0.13 -35.99 21.69
N ASP A 345 -0.67 -37.09 21.18
CA ASP A 345 -1.64 -37.93 21.89
C ASP A 345 -1.09 -38.35 23.26
N MET A 346 -1.93 -38.20 24.29
CA MET A 346 -1.66 -38.61 25.66
C MET A 346 -2.80 -39.51 26.14
N ASN A 347 -2.49 -40.72 26.57
CA ASN A 347 -3.52 -41.67 27.02
C ASN A 347 -4.05 -41.33 28.42
N ILE A 348 -3.20 -40.73 29.26
CA ILE A 348 -3.53 -40.37 30.63
C ILE A 348 -4.29 -39.03 30.65
N ILE A 349 -5.51 -39.05 31.20
CA ILE A 349 -6.39 -37.87 31.27
C ILE A 349 -5.76 -36.75 32.13
N ASP A 350 -4.98 -37.10 33.15
CA ASP A 350 -4.35 -36.12 34.01
C ASP A 350 -3.22 -35.35 33.29
N HIS A 351 -2.49 -36.01 32.38
CA HIS A 351 -1.53 -35.33 31.48
C HIS A 351 -2.24 -34.31 30.58
N GLN A 352 -3.40 -34.67 30.01
CA GLN A 352 -4.21 -33.74 29.23
C GLN A 352 -4.65 -32.52 30.06
N LYS A 353 -5.13 -32.73 31.29
CA LYS A 353 -5.50 -31.64 32.20
C LYS A 353 -4.31 -30.76 32.57
N GLU A 354 -3.15 -31.34 32.78
CA GLU A 354 -1.93 -30.61 33.11
C GLU A 354 -1.53 -29.67 31.97
N VAL A 355 -1.54 -30.17 30.74
CA VAL A 355 -1.29 -29.37 29.53
C VAL A 355 -2.33 -28.25 29.39
N GLU A 356 -3.63 -28.53 29.58
CA GLU A 356 -4.68 -27.50 29.54
C GLU A 356 -4.47 -26.41 30.61
N ASN A 357 -4.12 -26.80 31.83
CA ASN A 357 -3.93 -25.88 32.95
C ASN A 357 -2.68 -25.02 32.76
N SER A 358 -1.58 -25.63 32.30
CA SER A 358 -0.36 -24.93 31.92
C SER A 358 -0.64 -23.90 30.82
N PHE A 359 -1.37 -24.30 29.77
CA PHE A 359 -1.73 -23.41 28.68
C PHE A 359 -2.63 -22.25 29.12
N LYS A 360 -3.64 -22.52 29.97
CA LYS A 360 -4.50 -21.48 30.59
C LYS A 360 -3.64 -20.46 31.36
N LYS A 361 -2.66 -20.91 32.15
CA LYS A 361 -1.76 -20.05 32.92
C LYS A 361 -0.95 -19.11 32.02
N PHE A 362 -0.41 -19.60 30.91
CA PHE A 362 0.36 -18.77 29.98
C PHE A 362 -0.49 -17.80 29.15
N ILE A 363 -1.73 -18.20 28.81
CA ILE A 363 -2.65 -17.36 28.05
C ILE A 363 -3.24 -16.22 28.89
N GLN A 364 -3.42 -16.38 30.20
CA GLN A 364 -3.94 -15.31 31.07
C GLN A 364 -3.11 -14.02 31.01
N LYS A 365 -1.81 -14.13 30.70
CA LYS A 365 -0.90 -12.99 30.48
C LYS A 365 -1.24 -12.19 29.23
N ASP A 366 -2.01 -12.74 28.29
CA ASP A 366 -2.42 -12.06 27.07
C ASP A 366 -3.44 -10.93 27.33
N ARG A 367 -3.29 -9.88 26.54
CA ARG A 367 -4.16 -8.71 26.52
C ARG A 367 -5.45 -9.00 25.79
N ALA A 368 -5.38 -9.81 24.73
CA ALA A 368 -6.53 -10.21 23.95
C ALA A 368 -7.47 -11.06 24.80
N ARG A 369 -8.78 -10.94 24.53
CA ARG A 369 -9.75 -11.89 25.08
C ARG A 369 -9.58 -13.22 24.37
N ILE A 370 -9.40 -14.28 25.16
CA ILE A 370 -9.23 -15.64 24.64
C ILE A 370 -10.28 -16.53 25.30
N GLN A 371 -10.95 -17.33 24.49
CA GLN A 371 -11.81 -18.43 24.92
C GLN A 371 -11.11 -19.73 24.55
N ILE A 372 -10.93 -20.62 25.51
CA ILE A 372 -10.21 -21.89 25.33
C ILE A 372 -11.21 -23.02 25.61
N GLY A 373 -11.27 -23.99 24.71
CA GLY A 373 -11.97 -25.26 24.92
C GLY A 373 -11.16 -26.25 25.76
N LYS A 374 -11.61 -27.50 25.79
CA LYS A 374 -10.84 -28.64 26.31
C LYS A 374 -10.20 -29.40 25.14
N ILE A 375 -9.23 -30.27 25.43
CA ILE A 375 -8.74 -31.24 24.46
C ILE A 375 -9.93 -32.13 24.06
N SER A 376 -10.21 -32.16 22.76
CA SER A 376 -11.31 -32.92 22.18
C SER A 376 -11.01 -34.42 22.16
N LYS A 377 -12.03 -35.24 21.82
CA LYS A 377 -11.84 -36.68 21.57
C LYS A 377 -10.85 -36.98 20.44
N PHE A 378 -10.56 -36.00 19.59
CA PHE A 378 -9.61 -36.11 18.48
C PHE A 378 -8.22 -35.56 18.81
N GLY A 379 -7.91 -35.29 20.09
CA GLY A 379 -6.60 -34.73 20.50
C GLY A 379 -6.45 -33.22 20.26
N LEU A 380 -7.42 -32.59 19.58
CA LEU A 380 -7.37 -31.17 19.23
C LEU A 380 -7.83 -30.26 20.36
N LEU A 381 -7.10 -29.18 20.61
CA LEU A 381 -7.52 -28.07 21.46
C LEU A 381 -7.92 -26.86 20.62
N GLU A 382 -9.15 -26.38 20.84
CA GLU A 382 -9.70 -25.23 20.12
C GLU A 382 -9.66 -23.97 20.99
N LEU A 383 -9.29 -22.83 20.40
CA LEU A 383 -9.39 -21.54 21.05
C LEU A 383 -9.74 -20.41 20.09
N SER A 384 -10.45 -19.42 20.61
CA SER A 384 -10.80 -18.19 19.88
C SER A 384 -10.10 -17.00 20.53
N ARG A 385 -9.23 -16.32 19.78
CA ARG A 385 -8.49 -15.13 20.24
C ARG A 385 -8.97 -13.86 19.54
N GLN A 386 -9.26 -12.83 20.33
CA GLN A 386 -9.58 -11.51 19.80
C GLN A 386 -8.41 -10.92 19.01
N ARG A 387 -8.68 -10.41 17.79
CA ARG A 387 -7.68 -9.69 16.97
C ARG A 387 -7.52 -8.26 17.50
N LEU A 388 -6.33 -7.91 17.96
CA LEU A 388 -6.04 -6.56 18.45
C LEU A 388 -5.57 -5.65 17.31
N ASN A 389 -4.61 -6.12 16.51
CA ASN A 389 -4.09 -5.40 15.35
C ASN A 389 -4.23 -6.26 14.08
N TYR A 390 -3.69 -5.74 12.98
CA TYR A 390 -3.44 -6.55 11.80
C TYR A 390 -2.28 -7.50 12.10
N SER A 391 -2.46 -8.80 11.83
CA SER A 391 -1.37 -9.77 12.06
C SER A 391 -0.13 -9.38 11.26
N LEU A 392 1.06 -9.59 11.84
CA LEU A 392 2.34 -9.28 11.19
C LEU A 392 2.44 -9.93 9.79
N LYS A 393 1.77 -11.08 9.62
CA LYS A 393 1.68 -11.77 8.32
C LYS A 393 1.06 -10.88 7.25
N VAL A 394 -0.04 -10.17 7.49
CA VAL A 394 -0.68 -9.40 6.39
C VAL A 394 0.07 -8.10 6.07
N SER A 395 0.78 -7.53 7.05
CA SER A 395 1.61 -6.34 6.78
C SER A 395 2.93 -6.68 6.07
N SER A 396 3.44 -7.91 6.22
CA SER A 396 4.80 -8.27 5.79
C SER A 396 4.86 -9.41 4.76
N ILE A 397 3.80 -10.18 4.58
CA ILE A 397 3.77 -11.37 3.73
C ILE A 397 2.74 -11.19 2.60
N HIS A 398 3.17 -11.44 1.37
CA HIS A 398 2.30 -11.47 0.21
C HIS A 398 1.90 -12.91 -0.12
N ILE A 399 0.69 -13.07 -0.68
CA ILE A 399 0.24 -14.36 -1.21
C ILE A 399 1.21 -14.80 -2.31
N CYS A 400 1.66 -16.05 -2.25
CA CYS A 400 2.60 -16.59 -3.22
C CYS A 400 2.01 -16.48 -4.64
N PRO A 401 2.70 -15.83 -5.60
CA PRO A 401 2.16 -15.60 -6.95
C PRO A 401 2.09 -16.88 -7.78
N PHE A 402 2.69 -17.97 -7.29
CA PHE A 402 2.67 -19.26 -7.95
C PHE A 402 1.46 -20.07 -7.47
N CYS A 403 1.37 -20.39 -6.18
CA CYS A 403 0.32 -21.28 -5.66
C CYS A 403 -0.95 -20.54 -5.25
N ILE A 404 -0.93 -19.19 -5.27
CA ILE A 404 -2.06 -18.35 -4.86
C ILE A 404 -2.49 -18.69 -3.41
N GLY A 405 -1.53 -19.14 -2.60
CA GLY A 405 -1.76 -19.47 -1.19
C GLY A 405 -2.05 -20.96 -0.90
N THR A 406 -2.15 -21.84 -1.90
CA THR A 406 -2.42 -23.28 -1.64
C THR A 406 -1.22 -24.04 -1.06
N GLY A 407 -0.01 -23.47 -1.09
CA GLY A 407 1.21 -24.14 -0.65
C GLY A 407 1.70 -25.29 -1.55
N THR A 408 0.90 -25.69 -2.55
CA THR A 408 1.14 -26.88 -3.39
C THR A 408 0.92 -26.57 -4.87
N PHE A 409 1.52 -27.39 -5.72
CA PHE A 409 1.35 -27.34 -7.17
C PHE A 409 0.99 -28.72 -7.71
N ASN A 410 0.16 -28.75 -8.75
CA ASN A 410 -0.08 -29.99 -9.48
C ASN A 410 1.24 -30.54 -10.03
N SER A 411 1.46 -31.84 -9.83
CA SER A 411 2.58 -32.54 -10.46
C SER A 411 2.52 -32.38 -11.98
N THR A 412 3.68 -32.48 -12.65
CA THR A 412 3.76 -32.29 -14.11
C THR A 412 2.82 -33.22 -14.89
N ASN A 413 2.57 -34.42 -14.36
CA ASN A 413 1.68 -35.40 -14.99
C ASN A 413 0.19 -35.04 -14.78
N SER A 414 -0.21 -34.64 -13.56
CA SER A 414 -1.58 -34.17 -13.30
C SER A 414 -1.90 -32.92 -14.13
N PHE A 415 -0.95 -31.99 -14.16
CA PHE A 415 -0.99 -30.80 -15.00
C PHE A 415 -1.19 -31.16 -16.49
N TYR A 416 -0.41 -32.12 -16.99
CA TYR A 416 -0.52 -32.61 -18.36
C TYR A 416 -1.90 -33.21 -18.68
N ILE A 417 -2.45 -34.04 -17.79
CA ILE A 417 -3.74 -34.68 -18.00
C ILE A 417 -4.86 -33.62 -18.06
N SER A 418 -4.85 -32.67 -17.12
CA SER A 418 -5.80 -31.54 -17.11
C SER A 418 -5.74 -30.73 -18.41
N MET A 419 -4.50 -30.45 -18.85
CA MET A 419 -4.24 -29.74 -20.08
C MET A 419 -4.72 -30.51 -21.32
N LEU A 420 -4.49 -31.82 -21.39
CA LEU A 420 -5.02 -32.66 -22.47
C LEU A 420 -6.54 -32.68 -22.50
N ARG A 421 -7.21 -32.76 -21.35
CA ARG A 421 -8.68 -32.71 -21.28
C ARG A 421 -9.19 -31.41 -21.88
N THR A 422 -8.57 -30.29 -21.52
CA THR A 422 -8.89 -28.96 -22.07
C THR A 422 -8.66 -28.91 -23.59
N ILE A 423 -7.55 -29.47 -24.09
CA ILE A 423 -7.26 -29.53 -25.54
C ILE A 423 -8.32 -30.37 -26.26
N LYS A 424 -8.68 -31.54 -25.72
CA LYS A 424 -9.72 -32.40 -26.30
C LYS A 424 -11.08 -31.71 -26.33
N GLU A 425 -11.45 -31.01 -25.25
CA GLU A 425 -12.69 -30.23 -25.19
C GLU A 425 -12.73 -29.16 -26.28
N LEU A 426 -11.62 -28.43 -26.48
CA LEU A 426 -11.51 -27.45 -27.57
C LEU A 426 -11.59 -28.12 -28.94
N CYS A 427 -10.97 -29.29 -29.14
CA CYS A 427 -11.02 -30.00 -30.41
C CYS A 427 -12.44 -30.47 -30.80
N ILE A 428 -13.30 -30.77 -29.82
CA ILE A 428 -14.68 -31.20 -30.08
C ILE A 428 -15.54 -30.03 -30.62
N ARG A 429 -15.18 -28.79 -30.30
CA ARG A 429 -15.95 -27.61 -30.74
C ARG A 429 -15.78 -27.37 -32.24
N LYS A 430 -16.88 -27.50 -33.01
CA LYS A 430 -16.92 -27.36 -34.49
C LYS A 430 -16.32 -26.05 -35.03
N SER A 431 -16.32 -24.97 -34.23
CA SER A 431 -15.82 -23.67 -34.63
C SER A 431 -14.30 -23.53 -34.61
N THR A 432 -13.57 -24.50 -34.06
CA THR A 432 -12.11 -24.43 -33.88
C THR A 432 -11.34 -24.73 -35.16
N ASN A 433 -10.28 -23.98 -35.40
CA ASN A 433 -9.36 -24.17 -36.53
C ASN A 433 -7.94 -24.42 -36.02
N TYR A 434 -7.53 -23.68 -34.98
CA TYR A 434 -6.16 -23.71 -34.50
C TYR A 434 -6.10 -23.54 -32.99
N ILE A 435 -5.27 -24.35 -32.34
CA ILE A 435 -5.04 -24.32 -30.90
C ILE A 435 -3.57 -24.02 -30.65
N GLU A 436 -3.32 -22.94 -29.93
CA GLU A 436 -2.00 -22.54 -29.48
C GLU A 436 -1.85 -22.78 -27.99
N ILE A 437 -0.81 -23.52 -27.65
CA ILE A 437 -0.49 -23.91 -26.29
C ILE A 437 0.78 -23.17 -25.89
N VAL A 438 0.72 -22.32 -24.88
CA VAL A 438 1.89 -21.62 -24.32
C VAL A 438 2.16 -22.14 -22.92
N VAL A 439 3.29 -22.84 -22.76
CA VAL A 439 3.67 -23.47 -21.49
C VAL A 439 5.12 -23.11 -21.08
N PRO A 440 5.47 -23.25 -19.79
CA PRO A 440 6.85 -23.20 -19.34
C PRO A 440 7.75 -24.18 -20.10
N THR A 441 9.04 -23.87 -20.23
CA THR A 441 10.01 -24.68 -20.98
C THR A 441 10.12 -26.13 -20.51
N ILE A 442 10.05 -26.35 -19.19
CA ILE A 442 10.10 -27.68 -18.57
C ILE A 442 8.90 -28.52 -19.04
N ILE A 443 7.70 -27.93 -19.05
CA ILE A 443 6.48 -28.59 -19.49
C ILE A 443 6.50 -28.80 -21.01
N ALA A 444 6.96 -27.83 -21.80
CA ALA A 444 7.09 -27.98 -23.25
C ALA A 444 7.97 -29.19 -23.62
N LYS A 445 9.12 -29.35 -22.94
CA LYS A 445 10.00 -30.51 -23.13
C LYS A 445 9.31 -31.81 -22.74
N TYR A 446 8.57 -31.83 -21.64
CA TYR A 446 7.82 -33.01 -21.19
C TYR A 446 6.74 -33.41 -22.22
N LEU A 447 5.96 -32.44 -22.71
CA LEU A 447 4.93 -32.63 -23.74
C LEU A 447 5.51 -33.19 -25.05
N LEU A 448 6.60 -32.58 -25.52
CA LEU A 448 7.17 -32.90 -26.84
C LEU A 448 8.02 -34.18 -26.85
N ARG A 449 8.53 -34.64 -25.70
CA ARG A 449 9.30 -35.90 -25.58
C ARG A 449 8.44 -37.03 -25.01
N LYS A 450 8.12 -36.98 -23.71
CA LYS A 450 7.51 -38.11 -22.98
C LYS A 450 6.05 -38.36 -23.35
N LYS A 451 5.33 -37.33 -23.79
CA LYS A 451 3.89 -37.36 -24.02
C LYS A 451 3.47 -37.05 -25.46
N ARG A 452 4.43 -37.16 -26.39
CA ARG A 452 4.25 -36.87 -27.82
C ARG A 452 3.14 -37.70 -28.45
N ASN A 453 3.07 -38.99 -28.12
CA ASN A 453 2.13 -39.94 -28.75
C ASN A 453 0.66 -39.56 -28.49
N SER A 454 0.32 -39.05 -27.31
CA SER A 454 -1.06 -38.64 -27.00
C SER A 454 -1.46 -37.35 -27.71
N LEU A 455 -0.52 -36.43 -27.94
CA LEU A 455 -0.80 -35.24 -28.76
C LEU A 455 -0.95 -35.61 -30.24
N LEU A 456 -0.19 -36.60 -30.71
CA LEU A 456 -0.33 -37.13 -32.07
C LEU A 456 -1.66 -37.87 -32.25
N SER A 457 -2.13 -38.65 -31.27
CA SER A 457 -3.43 -39.32 -31.38
C SER A 457 -4.59 -38.33 -31.44
N ILE A 458 -4.54 -37.23 -30.69
CA ILE A 458 -5.53 -36.15 -30.79
C ILE A 458 -5.49 -35.52 -32.20
N LYS A 459 -4.31 -35.30 -32.78
CA LYS A 459 -4.18 -34.78 -34.16
C LYS A 459 -4.73 -35.74 -35.21
N LYS A 460 -4.59 -37.05 -35.00
CA LYS A 460 -5.16 -38.07 -35.89
C LYS A 460 -6.69 -38.12 -35.79
N ASN A 461 -7.26 -37.97 -34.60
CA ASN A 461 -8.72 -38.02 -34.46
C ASN A 461 -9.40 -36.73 -34.96
N PHE A 462 -8.68 -35.60 -34.94
CA PHE A 462 -9.19 -34.29 -35.37
C PHE A 462 -8.28 -33.67 -36.43
N PHE A 463 -8.32 -34.20 -37.66
CA PHE A 463 -7.45 -33.79 -38.77
C PHE A 463 -7.58 -32.31 -39.15
N ASP A 464 -8.76 -31.72 -38.97
CA ASP A 464 -9.04 -30.32 -39.36
C ASP A 464 -8.41 -29.27 -38.43
N ILE A 465 -7.86 -29.67 -37.28
CA ILE A 465 -7.45 -28.74 -36.21
C ILE A 465 -5.93 -28.74 -36.04
N LYS A 466 -5.31 -27.57 -36.24
CA LYS A 466 -3.86 -27.40 -36.08
C LYS A 466 -3.47 -27.07 -34.64
N ILE A 467 -2.77 -28.00 -33.97
CA ILE A 467 -2.26 -27.81 -32.60
C ILE A 467 -0.76 -27.49 -32.63
N LYS A 468 -0.37 -26.34 -32.06
CA LYS A 468 1.04 -25.95 -31.85
C LYS A 468 1.34 -25.63 -30.39
N THR A 469 2.51 -26.07 -29.95
CA THR A 469 3.03 -25.84 -28.60
C THR A 469 4.21 -24.87 -28.64
N PHE A 470 4.15 -23.79 -27.87
CA PHE A 470 5.20 -22.81 -27.70
C PHE A 470 5.71 -22.84 -26.27
N SER A 471 7.02 -22.64 -26.13
CA SER A 471 7.65 -22.50 -24.83
C SER A 471 7.93 -21.03 -24.53
N LYS A 472 7.62 -20.59 -23.32
CA LYS A 472 7.89 -19.21 -22.87
C LYS A 472 8.76 -19.27 -21.62
N LYS A 473 9.99 -18.72 -21.69
CA LYS A 473 10.95 -18.75 -20.56
C LYS A 473 10.44 -18.00 -19.31
N LYS A 474 9.57 -17.02 -19.49
CA LYS A 474 9.04 -16.18 -18.39
C LYS A 474 7.86 -16.82 -17.65
N THR A 475 7.20 -17.82 -18.22
CA THR A 475 6.12 -18.53 -17.52
C THR A 475 6.73 -19.62 -16.65
N LYS A 476 6.32 -19.66 -15.39
CA LYS A 476 6.68 -20.70 -14.42
C LYS A 476 5.43 -21.49 -14.07
N ILE A 477 5.61 -22.73 -13.62
CA ILE A 477 4.52 -23.59 -13.12
C ILE A 477 3.84 -22.85 -11.96
N PRO A 478 2.49 -22.82 -11.90
CA PRO A 478 1.50 -23.59 -12.66
C PRO A 478 0.91 -22.84 -13.88
N ASN A 479 1.47 -21.70 -14.29
CA ASN A 479 0.84 -20.85 -15.29
C ASN A 479 1.03 -21.37 -16.73
N TYR A 480 -0.07 -21.51 -17.47
CA TYR A 480 -0.10 -21.79 -18.90
C TYR A 480 -1.28 -21.09 -19.59
N GLU A 481 -1.19 -20.94 -20.89
CA GLU A 481 -2.25 -20.34 -21.71
C GLU A 481 -2.58 -21.32 -22.85
N ILE A 482 -3.85 -21.64 -23.04
CA ILE A 482 -4.36 -22.33 -24.24
C ILE A 482 -5.26 -21.35 -24.99
N LEU A 483 -4.88 -21.02 -26.21
CA LEU A 483 -5.56 -20.06 -27.08
C LEU A 483 -6.29 -20.82 -28.19
N GLU A 484 -7.61 -20.64 -28.25
CA GLU A 484 -8.47 -21.15 -29.32
C GLU A 484 -8.60 -20.10 -30.44
N ILE A 485 -8.35 -20.49 -31.68
CA ILE A 485 -8.61 -19.67 -32.87
C ILE A 485 -9.72 -20.32 -33.68
N LYS A 486 -10.82 -19.56 -33.86
CA LYS A 486 -12.00 -19.99 -34.61
C LYS A 486 -11.83 -19.83 -36.13
N LYS A 487 -12.53 -20.65 -36.91
CA LYS A 487 -12.46 -20.71 -38.39
C LYS A 487 -12.65 -19.35 -39.09
N ASN A 488 -13.45 -18.43 -38.53
CA ASN A 488 -13.76 -17.13 -39.15
C ASN A 488 -12.78 -15.98 -38.82
N LYS A 489 -11.70 -16.22 -38.06
CA LYS A 489 -10.65 -15.21 -37.84
C LYS A 489 -9.45 -15.49 -38.73
N ASN A 490 -9.17 -14.57 -39.67
CA ASN A 490 -8.00 -14.63 -40.54
C ASN A 490 -6.71 -14.80 -39.70
N THR A 491 -5.91 -15.81 -40.05
CA THR A 491 -4.64 -16.15 -39.37
C THR A 491 -3.62 -15.01 -39.41
N LYS A 492 -3.79 -14.03 -40.30
CA LYS A 492 -2.99 -12.79 -40.41
C LYS A 492 -3.20 -11.84 -39.21
N ASP A 493 -4.41 -11.74 -38.66
CA ASP A 493 -4.70 -10.83 -37.54
C ASP A 493 -4.09 -11.30 -36.21
N PHE A 494 -3.80 -12.59 -36.08
CA PHE A 494 -3.25 -13.19 -34.87
C PHE A 494 -1.72 -13.05 -34.77
N PHE A 495 -1.00 -13.17 -35.89
CA PHE A 495 0.43 -12.81 -35.94
C PHE A 495 0.62 -11.33 -35.59
N LEU A 496 -0.27 -10.46 -36.06
CA LEU A 496 -0.35 -9.06 -35.63
C LEU A 496 -0.64 -8.93 -34.13
N HIS A 497 -1.43 -9.80 -33.50
CA HIS A 497 -1.73 -9.71 -32.06
C HIS A 497 -0.55 -10.10 -31.14
N HIS A 498 0.23 -11.11 -31.53
CA HIS A 498 1.41 -11.57 -30.77
C HIS A 498 2.65 -10.70 -31.02
N ILE A 499 2.82 -10.22 -32.26
CA ILE A 499 3.81 -9.19 -32.58
C ILE A 499 3.40 -7.91 -31.85
N SER A 500 2.16 -7.45 -31.96
CA SER A 500 1.73 -6.17 -31.38
C SER A 500 1.84 -6.09 -29.86
N LYS A 501 1.72 -7.13 -29.02
CA LYS A 501 1.94 -6.92 -27.56
C LYS A 501 3.41 -6.70 -27.16
N SER A 502 4.35 -7.29 -27.90
CA SER A 502 5.80 -7.09 -27.67
C SER A 502 6.33 -5.88 -28.45
N PHE A 503 5.84 -5.69 -29.68
CA PHE A 503 6.09 -4.51 -30.52
C PHE A 503 5.37 -3.26 -30.00
N LEU A 504 4.15 -3.30 -29.45
CA LEU A 504 3.50 -2.12 -28.83
C LEU A 504 4.15 -1.76 -27.50
N LYS A 505 4.70 -2.71 -26.73
CA LYS A 505 5.52 -2.33 -25.56
C LYS A 505 6.84 -1.69 -25.99
N LYS A 506 7.51 -2.22 -27.02
CA LYS A 506 8.70 -1.59 -27.62
C LYS A 506 8.39 -0.28 -28.34
N ILE A 507 7.26 -0.15 -29.03
CA ILE A 507 6.79 1.07 -29.72
C ILE A 507 6.24 2.07 -28.71
N CYS A 508 5.63 1.68 -27.59
CA CYS A 508 5.25 2.62 -26.53
C CYS A 508 6.48 3.08 -25.74
N TYR A 509 7.49 2.22 -25.56
CA TYR A 509 8.77 2.61 -24.97
C TYR A 509 9.57 3.50 -25.92
N LEU A 510 9.62 3.15 -27.20
CA LEU A 510 10.20 3.97 -28.27
C LEU A 510 9.39 5.24 -28.50
N LYS A 511 8.05 5.25 -28.45
CA LYS A 511 7.22 6.46 -28.49
C LYS A 511 7.39 7.30 -27.23
N LYS A 512 7.57 6.71 -26.04
CA LYS A 512 7.93 7.48 -24.83
C LYS A 512 9.31 8.09 -24.99
N ILE A 513 10.29 7.36 -25.52
CA ILE A 513 11.63 7.89 -25.82
C ILE A 513 11.56 8.93 -26.93
N PHE A 514 10.76 8.74 -27.97
CA PHE A 514 10.62 9.63 -29.13
C PHE A 514 9.77 10.86 -28.79
N VAL A 515 8.77 10.77 -27.91
CA VAL A 515 8.04 11.91 -27.34
C VAL A 515 8.90 12.64 -26.32
N PHE A 516 9.75 11.95 -25.57
CA PHE A 516 10.75 12.57 -24.70
C PHE A 516 11.86 13.23 -25.52
N PHE A 517 12.31 12.62 -26.63
CA PHE A 517 13.29 13.18 -27.56
C PHE A 517 12.71 14.34 -28.35
N ILE A 518 11.47 14.23 -28.85
CA ILE A 518 10.75 15.31 -29.50
C ILE A 518 10.49 16.42 -28.48
N SER A 519 10.03 16.15 -27.26
CA SER A 519 9.86 17.16 -26.20
C SER A 519 11.18 17.83 -25.81
N PHE A 520 12.27 17.06 -25.78
CA PHE A 520 13.63 17.56 -25.51
C PHE A 520 14.18 18.39 -26.67
N LEU A 521 13.98 17.96 -27.92
CA LEU A 521 14.30 18.71 -29.14
C LEU A 521 13.41 19.93 -29.28
N TYR A 522 12.12 19.86 -28.95
CA TYR A 522 11.18 20.98 -28.98
C TYR A 522 11.52 21.97 -27.87
N LYS A 523 11.96 21.51 -26.68
CA LYS A 523 12.51 22.38 -25.63
C LYS A 523 13.85 22.98 -26.04
N LYS A 524 14.75 22.25 -26.69
CA LYS A 524 16.01 22.79 -27.23
C LYS A 524 15.76 23.80 -28.35
N VAL A 525 14.83 23.52 -29.26
CA VAL A 525 14.42 24.40 -30.36
C VAL A 525 13.67 25.61 -29.80
N LEU A 526 12.76 25.45 -28.84
CA LEU A 526 12.12 26.57 -28.13
C LEU A 526 13.13 27.40 -27.34
N TYR A 527 14.13 26.77 -26.71
CA TYR A 527 15.22 27.47 -26.01
C TYR A 527 16.12 28.22 -26.99
N SER A 528 16.41 27.62 -28.15
CA SER A 528 17.15 28.24 -29.26
C SER A 528 16.36 29.38 -29.89
N ILE A 529 15.05 29.21 -30.06
CA ILE A 529 14.10 30.24 -30.52
C ILE A 529 13.92 31.32 -29.46
N LYS A 530 13.99 31.00 -28.16
CA LYS A 530 13.94 31.98 -27.05
C LYS A 530 15.24 32.75 -26.94
N ILE A 531 16.39 32.12 -27.18
CA ILE A 531 17.70 32.77 -27.31
C ILE A 531 17.74 33.63 -28.59
N ALA A 532 17.21 33.14 -29.72
CA ALA A 532 17.13 33.88 -30.97
C ALA A 532 16.13 35.04 -30.85
N LYS A 533 14.95 34.84 -30.22
CA LYS A 533 14.00 35.91 -29.89
C LYS A 533 14.60 36.90 -28.90
N ASN A 534 15.37 36.48 -27.91
CA ASN A 534 16.06 37.39 -26.99
C ASN A 534 17.21 38.14 -27.69
N LYS A 535 17.96 37.50 -28.59
CA LYS A 535 18.98 38.17 -29.43
C LYS A 535 18.33 39.15 -30.40
N ILE A 536 17.22 38.77 -31.06
CA ILE A 536 16.43 39.64 -31.94
C ILE A 536 15.77 40.76 -31.12
N PHE A 537 15.26 40.49 -29.92
CA PHE A 537 14.68 41.50 -29.03
C PHE A 537 15.75 42.45 -28.49
N CYS A 538 16.96 41.98 -28.18
CA CYS A 538 18.12 42.81 -27.83
C CYS A 538 18.63 43.61 -29.05
N LEU A 539 18.63 43.05 -30.26
CA LEU A 539 18.97 43.76 -31.50
C LEU A 539 17.91 44.79 -31.88
N VAL A 540 16.63 44.51 -31.64
CA VAL A 540 15.51 45.44 -31.85
C VAL A 540 15.48 46.50 -30.74
N LYS A 541 15.83 46.18 -29.48
CA LYS A 541 16.06 47.18 -28.42
C LYS A 541 17.27 48.05 -28.72
N ASN A 542 18.35 47.51 -29.28
CA ASN A 542 19.54 48.27 -29.67
C ASN A 542 19.30 49.12 -30.93
N LYS A 543 18.50 48.64 -31.91
CA LYS A 543 18.02 49.45 -33.05
C LYS A 543 16.99 50.50 -32.62
N LYS A 544 16.13 50.22 -31.63
CA LYS A 544 15.23 51.21 -31.00
C LYS A 544 16.02 52.24 -30.18
N LYS A 545 17.06 51.86 -29.42
CA LYS A 545 17.97 52.79 -28.70
C LYS A 545 18.80 53.65 -29.66
N LYS A 546 19.32 53.09 -30.76
CA LYS A 546 19.99 53.86 -31.84
C LYS A 546 19.02 54.77 -32.60
N LYS A 547 17.77 54.34 -32.89
CA LYS A 547 16.75 55.23 -33.47
C LYS A 547 16.27 56.30 -32.49
N TYR A 548 16.16 56.01 -31.19
CA TYR A 548 15.84 57.01 -30.16
C TYR A 548 16.98 58.01 -29.94
N SER A 549 18.26 57.62 -30.06
CA SER A 549 19.37 58.58 -29.98
C SER A 549 19.47 59.48 -31.23
N ILE A 550 19.12 58.96 -32.42
CA ILE A 550 18.99 59.73 -33.66
C ILE A 550 17.75 60.65 -33.61
N TYR A 551 16.63 60.20 -33.03
CA TYR A 551 15.43 61.03 -32.83
C TYR A 551 15.64 62.12 -31.77
N LYS A 552 16.42 61.86 -30.71
CA LYS A 552 16.80 62.87 -29.68
C LYS A 552 17.79 63.91 -30.24
N LYS A 553 18.71 63.49 -31.13
CA LYS A 553 19.58 64.42 -31.89
C LYS A 553 18.81 65.28 -32.90
N LYS A 554 17.85 64.70 -33.66
CA LYS A 554 16.98 65.46 -34.59
C LYS A 554 15.95 66.34 -33.87
N LYS A 555 15.41 65.90 -32.73
CA LYS A 555 14.50 66.71 -31.90
C LYS A 555 15.22 67.90 -31.25
N ASN A 556 16.47 67.74 -30.80
CA ASN A 556 17.30 68.87 -30.34
C ASN A 556 17.72 69.82 -31.47
N PHE A 557 17.89 69.32 -32.70
CA PHE A 557 18.13 70.15 -33.89
C PHE A 557 16.89 70.98 -34.28
N PHE A 558 15.68 70.40 -34.20
CA PHE A 558 14.42 71.10 -34.47
C PHE A 558 13.92 72.01 -33.33
N LEU A 559 14.32 71.76 -32.08
CA LEU A 559 14.07 72.66 -30.94
C LEU A 559 14.99 73.89 -30.94
N ASN A 560 16.20 73.77 -31.49
CA ASN A 560 17.10 74.92 -31.69
C ASN A 560 16.70 75.83 -32.86
N HIS A 561 15.97 75.32 -33.85
CA HIS A 561 15.40 76.14 -34.93
C HIS A 561 14.04 76.78 -34.62
N ARG A 562 13.44 76.46 -33.45
CA ARG A 562 12.18 77.04 -32.98
C ARG A 562 12.35 78.13 -31.91
N LYS A 563 13.60 78.51 -31.60
CA LYS A 563 13.93 79.70 -30.79
C LYS A 563 14.13 80.99 -31.60
N ASN A 564 14.07 80.91 -32.94
CA ASN A 564 14.07 82.09 -33.80
C ASN A 564 12.84 82.06 -34.71
N ARG A 565 11.74 82.63 -34.22
CA ARG A 565 10.81 83.53 -34.94
C ARG A 565 9.56 83.74 -34.10
N ASN A 566 9.40 85.00 -33.71
CA ASN A 566 8.27 85.58 -33.01
C ASN A 566 6.97 85.51 -33.82
N ASN A 567 5.88 85.73 -33.07
CA ASN A 567 4.64 86.40 -33.47
C ASN A 567 3.50 85.58 -34.11
N ILE A 568 2.29 85.99 -33.67
CA ILE A 568 0.96 85.87 -34.28
C ILE A 568 0.06 84.71 -33.77
N SER A 569 -0.84 85.12 -32.87
CA SER A 569 -2.28 84.86 -32.74
C SER A 569 -2.94 83.55 -33.21
N PHE A 570 -3.80 83.06 -32.33
CA PHE A 570 -5.16 82.52 -32.53
C PHE A 570 -5.47 81.41 -33.58
N ASN A 571 -6.14 80.39 -33.03
CA ASN A 571 -7.24 79.59 -33.57
C ASN A 571 -7.02 78.50 -34.66
N LYS A 572 -7.20 77.27 -34.17
CA LYS A 572 -8.18 76.24 -34.57
C LYS A 572 -8.22 75.70 -36.01
N ASN A 573 -8.09 74.37 -36.06
CA ASN A 573 -8.91 73.42 -36.82
C ASN A 573 -9.08 73.65 -38.33
N LYS A 574 -8.17 73.07 -39.13
CA LYS A 574 -8.48 72.36 -40.40
C LYS A 574 -7.20 71.77 -41.04
N LYS A 575 -6.49 70.89 -40.32
CA LYS A 575 -5.47 70.01 -40.94
C LYS A 575 -5.46 68.61 -40.30
N ILE A 576 -6.62 68.24 -39.77
CA ILE A 576 -6.95 66.92 -39.19
C ILE A 576 -7.37 65.91 -40.29
N ILE A 577 -7.59 66.35 -41.54
CA ILE A 577 -8.17 65.47 -42.58
C ILE A 577 -7.19 65.15 -43.73
N LYS A 578 -6.16 65.96 -43.99
CA LYS A 578 -5.21 65.69 -45.11
C LYS A 578 -4.05 64.75 -44.77
N ASN A 579 -3.73 64.51 -43.50
CA ASN A 579 -2.63 63.62 -43.10
C ASN A 579 -3.06 62.17 -42.84
N LYS A 580 -4.36 61.86 -42.88
CA LYS A 580 -4.88 60.50 -42.66
C LYS A 580 -4.78 59.64 -43.93
N ILE A 581 -4.85 60.24 -45.11
CA ILE A 581 -4.84 59.51 -46.41
C ILE A 581 -3.41 59.11 -46.85
N ILE A 582 -2.37 59.79 -46.35
CA ILE A 582 -0.96 59.48 -46.69
C ILE A 582 -0.39 58.38 -45.76
N PHE A 583 -0.99 58.16 -44.58
CA PHE A 583 -0.53 57.15 -43.63
C PHE A 583 -0.95 55.73 -44.04
N ASP A 584 -2.16 55.56 -44.59
CA ASP A 584 -2.71 54.24 -44.94
C ASP A 584 -2.11 53.64 -46.23
N LYS A 585 -1.50 54.47 -47.09
CA LYS A 585 -0.76 53.98 -48.27
C LYS A 585 0.65 53.47 -47.94
N TYR A 586 1.30 53.97 -46.89
CA TYR A 586 2.67 53.58 -46.53
C TYR A 586 2.75 52.30 -45.67
N GLU A 587 1.70 51.94 -44.91
CA GLU A 587 1.69 50.69 -44.13
C GLU A 587 1.50 49.44 -45.01
N ASN A 588 0.80 49.57 -46.13
CA ASN A 588 0.55 48.43 -47.03
C ASN A 588 1.79 48.02 -47.84
N GLU A 589 2.67 48.95 -48.22
CA GLU A 589 3.93 48.62 -48.91
C GLU A 589 4.98 47.96 -47.99
N ILE A 590 4.96 48.26 -46.68
CA ILE A 590 5.88 47.67 -45.70
C ILE A 590 5.50 46.22 -45.37
N ASN A 591 4.22 45.89 -45.41
CA ASN A 591 3.76 44.52 -45.16
C ASN A 591 3.98 43.58 -46.36
N PHE A 592 3.96 44.09 -47.60
CA PHE A 592 4.21 43.27 -48.79
C PHE A 592 5.69 42.85 -48.95
N LYS A 593 6.66 43.69 -48.56
CA LYS A 593 8.11 43.36 -48.61
C LYS A 593 8.61 42.46 -47.48
N LYS A 594 7.87 42.35 -46.37
CA LYS A 594 8.20 41.44 -45.24
C LYS A 594 7.93 39.97 -45.54
N ASN A 595 6.91 39.66 -46.34
CA ASN A 595 6.51 38.27 -46.56
C ASN A 595 7.41 37.57 -47.60
N LYS A 596 7.80 38.25 -48.68
CA LYS A 596 8.68 37.66 -49.72
C LYS A 596 10.10 37.36 -49.24
N THR A 597 10.65 38.15 -48.31
CA THR A 597 12.00 37.90 -47.76
C THR A 597 12.00 36.76 -46.73
N PHE A 598 10.86 36.44 -46.12
CA PHE A 598 10.76 35.35 -45.15
C PHE A 598 10.62 33.97 -45.81
N GLU A 599 9.94 33.88 -46.96
CA GLU A 599 9.78 32.62 -47.71
C GLU A 599 11.08 32.16 -48.39
N TYR A 600 11.90 33.09 -48.90
CA TYR A 600 13.12 32.73 -49.61
C TYR A 600 14.22 32.14 -48.70
N TYR A 601 14.37 32.66 -47.48
CA TYR A 601 15.37 32.15 -46.52
C TYR A 601 14.94 30.84 -45.84
N THR A 602 13.64 30.57 -45.72
CA THR A 602 13.14 29.34 -45.11
C THR A 602 13.30 28.14 -46.04
N LEU A 603 13.07 28.30 -47.34
CA LEU A 603 13.22 27.22 -48.34
C LEU A 603 14.69 26.81 -48.57
N SER A 604 15.62 27.77 -48.61
CA SER A 604 17.06 27.49 -48.75
C SER A 604 17.63 26.74 -47.53
N SER A 605 17.20 27.13 -46.33
CA SER A 605 17.61 26.49 -45.07
C SER A 605 17.10 25.04 -44.97
N ILE A 606 15.89 24.77 -45.45
CA ILE A 606 15.28 23.44 -45.39
C ILE A 606 15.94 22.48 -46.40
N LYS A 607 16.27 22.94 -47.62
CA LYS A 607 17.00 22.12 -48.62
C LYS A 607 18.38 21.68 -48.11
N ASN A 608 19.12 22.57 -47.46
CA ASN A 608 20.45 22.26 -46.93
C ASN A 608 20.39 21.32 -45.71
N ILE A 609 19.35 21.40 -44.88
CA ILE A 609 19.15 20.48 -43.74
C ILE A 609 18.71 19.08 -44.20
N ILE A 610 17.97 18.97 -45.30
CA ILE A 610 17.56 17.68 -45.88
C ILE A 610 18.76 16.97 -46.51
N ASN A 611 19.64 17.70 -47.23
CA ASN A 611 20.85 17.12 -47.82
C ASN A 611 21.89 16.67 -46.78
N PHE A 612 22.01 17.38 -45.65
CA PHE A 612 22.94 17.00 -44.58
C PHE A 612 22.49 15.77 -43.77
N LYS A 613 21.19 15.43 -43.80
CA LYS A 613 20.64 14.27 -43.05
C LYS A 613 20.62 12.96 -43.85
N ASN A 614 20.72 13.00 -45.18
CA ASN A 614 20.76 11.78 -45.99
C ASN A 614 22.13 11.07 -45.92
N SER A 615 23.23 11.78 -45.68
CA SER A 615 24.57 11.20 -45.55
C SER A 615 24.78 10.46 -44.22
N GLU A 616 24.26 10.98 -43.10
CA GLU A 616 24.38 10.33 -41.79
C GLU A 616 23.43 9.12 -41.62
N ILE A 617 22.26 9.14 -42.26
CA ILE A 617 21.34 7.98 -42.27
C ILE A 617 21.94 6.82 -43.09
N PHE A 618 22.68 7.12 -44.16
CA PHE A 618 23.40 6.09 -44.93
C PHE A 618 24.60 5.50 -44.17
N TYR A 619 25.25 6.28 -43.31
CA TYR A 619 26.38 5.82 -42.51
C TYR A 619 25.94 4.95 -41.33
N LEU A 620 24.81 5.27 -40.70
CA LEU A 620 24.22 4.46 -39.62
C LEU A 620 23.51 3.19 -40.12
N ALA A 621 23.09 3.15 -41.39
CA ALA A 621 22.51 1.96 -42.02
C ALA A 621 23.55 0.86 -42.36
N LYS A 622 24.84 1.19 -42.44
CA LYS A 622 25.92 0.22 -42.75
C LYS A 622 26.34 -0.68 -41.58
N ASN A 623 26.01 -0.34 -40.33
CA ASN A 623 26.56 -1.01 -39.14
C ASN A 623 25.53 -1.75 -38.26
N THR A 624 24.44 -2.25 -38.83
CA THR A 624 23.50 -3.11 -38.09
C THR A 624 23.51 -4.53 -38.65
N GLU A 625 23.50 -5.54 -37.76
CA GLU A 625 23.40 -6.99 -38.02
C GLU A 625 22.18 -7.43 -38.87
N ILE A 626 21.43 -6.45 -39.38
CA ILE A 626 20.29 -6.56 -40.28
C ILE A 626 20.76 -6.96 -41.70
N GLN A 627 21.97 -6.59 -42.14
CA GLN A 627 22.49 -7.07 -43.44
C GLN A 627 22.83 -8.56 -43.44
N ARG A 628 23.40 -9.14 -42.37
CA ARG A 628 23.75 -10.58 -42.34
C ARG A 628 22.52 -11.50 -42.42
N ASN A 629 21.41 -11.11 -41.80
CA ASN A 629 20.17 -11.89 -41.86
C ASN A 629 19.37 -11.67 -43.16
N ILE A 630 19.50 -10.50 -43.80
CA ILE A 630 18.90 -10.24 -45.13
C ILE A 630 19.72 -10.93 -46.23
N TYR A 631 21.06 -11.02 -46.10
CA TYR A 631 21.93 -11.76 -47.02
C TYR A 631 21.67 -13.29 -46.95
N TYR A 632 21.38 -13.83 -45.76
CA TYR A 632 21.04 -15.25 -45.57
C TYR A 632 19.64 -15.62 -46.09
N LEU A 633 18.70 -14.66 -46.09
CA LEU A 633 17.34 -14.84 -46.60
C LEU A 633 17.23 -14.60 -48.12
N HIS A 634 18.10 -13.77 -48.72
CA HIS A 634 18.16 -13.58 -50.17
C HIS A 634 18.82 -14.76 -50.92
N ARG A 635 19.77 -15.47 -50.32
CA ARG A 635 20.45 -16.62 -50.97
C ARG A 635 19.57 -17.89 -51.10
N LYS A 636 18.51 -18.02 -50.30
CA LYS A 636 17.53 -19.13 -50.40
C LYS A 636 16.36 -18.86 -51.36
N LYS A 637 16.22 -17.64 -51.89
CA LYS A 637 15.22 -17.29 -52.92
C LYS A 637 15.75 -17.36 -54.36
N TYR A 638 17.06 -17.51 -54.56
CA TYR A 638 17.68 -17.61 -55.89
C TYR A 638 18.10 -19.04 -56.31
N SER A 639 17.80 -20.06 -55.51
CA SER A 639 18.10 -21.47 -55.84
C SER A 639 16.88 -22.29 -56.28
N TYR A 640 15.83 -21.64 -56.80
CA TYR A 640 14.63 -22.32 -57.34
C TYR A 640 14.12 -21.75 -58.67
N SER A 641 14.91 -20.94 -59.38
CA SER A 641 14.53 -20.33 -60.67
C SER A 641 15.61 -20.42 -61.76
N ILE A 642 16.52 -21.41 -61.68
CA ILE A 642 17.42 -21.78 -62.78
C ILE A 642 17.43 -23.31 -62.90
N SER A 643 16.35 -23.88 -63.44
CA SER A 643 16.35 -25.26 -63.99
C SER A 643 15.29 -25.49 -65.08
N LYS A 644 14.76 -24.43 -65.70
CA LYS A 644 13.87 -24.52 -66.86
C LYS A 644 14.13 -23.37 -67.84
N LYS A 645 15.26 -23.42 -68.54
CA LYS A 645 15.52 -22.82 -69.87
C LYS A 645 16.98 -23.12 -70.24
N ASN A 646 17.19 -24.28 -70.84
CA ASN A 646 18.22 -24.61 -71.85
C ASN A 646 18.10 -26.13 -72.15
N LYS A 647 17.02 -26.47 -72.86
CA LYS A 647 16.96 -27.59 -73.79
C LYS A 647 16.59 -26.96 -75.12
N LYS A 648 17.59 -26.72 -75.97
CA LYS A 648 17.52 -26.72 -77.45
C LYS A 648 18.89 -26.33 -78.01
N ILE A 649 19.41 -27.26 -78.80
CA ILE A 649 20.64 -27.30 -79.60
C ILE A 649 21.89 -27.56 -78.77
#